data_AF-A0AAF0Y9G2-F1
#
_entry.id   AF-A0AAF0Y9G2-F1
#
_cell.length_a   1.000
_cell.length_b   1.000
_cell.length_c   1.000
_cell.angle_alpha   90.00
_cell.angle_beta   90.00
_cell.angle_gamma   90.00
#
_symmetry.space_group_name_H-M   'P 1'
#
loop_
_entity.id
_entity.type
_entity.pdbx_description
1 polymer ?
#
loop_
_entity_poly.entity_id
_entity_poly.type
_entity_poly.pdbx_seq_one_letter_code
_entity_poly.pdbx_strand_id
1 'polypeptide(L)'
;MATYSASVAVGEVLRQPDDLVKLTAYRNKLLKEKSTLDAKLTEGMRAQLSATRDALLKLQESRSAASMIREEMIEIEKLKNNKDEGEAFDKITRVSTVHRNFAQTAKMVSQLQSMADKVYRLTDMLQQDMHQDGGPIGPSANLLPIHFQLHQLETFMGETLHAAKRGDSADMKVLKAWFQPLEQLGHDFDDWLWQLGGSIIELSRAGYGGTVVRLLKIVEFEGKEDQKAVAMKLMRKAAQPDAQSNFRNNAAAARHIKNYRHKLLDAMESSIKRAYDERFEANHNDLLGFIDSLQFIYKDIIRIKHDVEPLFPPDYEVVQWLIKRYHGGLNTILRKAVASDPPAEVLLELHGWTKEYRKNMKELEVPSAWLQPPLLDGKSQDLIEDYVRLIVTKLDEWTINLQKEETAKFRLRTTAPSMVDELYGMDGVNDFFQLVNQQIDLALDSNQGAVLSRVVTESAKVMRRTQAEWVQLVGSEARAQAEKKPDEIPEGLVEYVMALANDQLRAADYTEALQARLEPLVSDKYKGVIVERLNEAIDGYLDVAKQCNAALVSFVFNDLRPATRQLFQQAWYQDGLLQQIIETMRDYLSDYQSHLNPSIYDILVEDMLDAFLIMYLTSIRRAPANSLRMPMASTRFQNDVAAAFDFFAKHKAPAELEVNFQVMDQVASMLSASEEMVFMDYYSFAQMHGPQFGFVEALLRARDDLDRSGVSDIMDIIRRRVADDNITDPPEPTIMVKVQGNKGGLAANLTNLGNLTANYAANLADKAGNIAKGAGRSTGRI
;
A
#
# COMPACT_ATOMS: atom_id res chain seq x y z
N MET A 1 -36.83 -34.27 -33.86
CA MET A 1 -36.07 -35.50 -34.12
C MET A 1 -35.50 -35.41 -35.52
N ALA A 2 -34.17 -35.41 -35.65
CA ALA A 2 -33.49 -35.34 -36.93
C ALA A 2 -33.84 -36.58 -37.76
N THR A 3 -34.28 -36.37 -39.01
CA THR A 3 -34.57 -37.41 -39.99
C THR A 3 -33.25 -38.01 -40.48
N TYR A 4 -32.73 -39.00 -39.76
CA TYR A 4 -31.69 -39.86 -40.31
C TYR A 4 -32.28 -40.62 -41.49
N SER A 5 -31.70 -40.44 -42.69
CA SER A 5 -32.03 -41.26 -43.85
C SER A 5 -31.79 -42.73 -43.49
N ALA A 6 -32.73 -43.61 -43.83
CA ALA A 6 -32.63 -45.05 -43.56
C ALA A 6 -31.32 -45.65 -44.12
N SER A 7 -30.76 -45.08 -45.19
CA SER A 7 -29.47 -45.47 -45.75
C SER A 7 -28.29 -45.19 -44.81
N VAL A 8 -28.32 -44.09 -44.06
CA VAL A 8 -27.25 -43.69 -43.13
C VAL A 8 -27.27 -44.56 -41.88
N ALA A 9 -28.46 -44.84 -41.34
CA ALA A 9 -28.64 -45.71 -40.18
C ALA A 9 -28.22 -47.16 -40.49
N VAL A 10 -28.42 -47.64 -41.73
CA VAL A 10 -27.94 -48.96 -42.17
C VAL A 10 -26.42 -48.96 -42.38
N GLY A 11 -25.85 -47.88 -42.95
CA GLY A 11 -24.41 -47.73 -43.17
C GLY A 11 -23.57 -47.58 -41.89
N GLU A 12 -24.16 -47.10 -40.79
CA GLU A 12 -23.48 -47.09 -39.48
C GLU A 12 -23.36 -48.47 -38.85
N VAL A 13 -24.34 -49.36 -39.08
CA VAL A 13 -24.48 -50.64 -38.38
C VAL A 13 -23.80 -51.79 -39.13
N LEU A 14 -23.77 -51.75 -40.46
CA LEU A 14 -23.16 -52.79 -41.32
C LEU A 14 -21.91 -52.24 -41.99
N ARG A 15 -20.79 -52.18 -41.26
CA ARG A 15 -19.50 -51.68 -41.78
C ARG A 15 -18.60 -52.78 -42.33
N GLN A 16 -18.74 -54.02 -41.84
CA GLN A 16 -17.96 -55.18 -42.29
C GLN A 16 -18.88 -56.35 -42.73
N PRO A 17 -18.42 -57.25 -43.62
CA PRO A 17 -19.24 -58.38 -44.10
C PRO A 17 -19.74 -59.30 -42.99
N ASP A 18 -18.97 -59.48 -41.91
CA ASP A 18 -19.33 -60.34 -40.77
C ASP A 18 -20.48 -59.76 -39.91
N ASP A 19 -20.77 -58.46 -40.02
CA ASP A 19 -21.89 -57.82 -39.30
C ASP A 19 -23.26 -58.25 -39.85
N LEU A 20 -23.32 -58.91 -41.01
CA LEU A 20 -24.54 -59.53 -41.55
C LEU A 20 -25.15 -60.59 -40.62
N VAL A 21 -24.38 -61.17 -39.71
CA VAL A 21 -24.90 -62.11 -38.70
C VAL A 21 -25.80 -61.41 -37.67
N LYS A 22 -25.60 -60.10 -37.43
CA LYS A 22 -26.36 -59.29 -36.47
C LYS A 22 -27.69 -58.76 -37.02
N LEU A 23 -27.97 -58.95 -38.31
CA LEU A 23 -29.16 -58.42 -39.01
C LEU A 23 -30.48 -58.92 -38.42
N THR A 24 -30.57 -60.21 -38.06
CA THR A 24 -31.77 -60.80 -37.46
C THR A 24 -32.05 -60.23 -36.08
N ALA A 25 -31.02 -60.03 -35.26
CA ALA A 25 -31.14 -59.39 -33.95
C ALA A 25 -31.59 -57.92 -34.08
N TYR A 26 -31.00 -57.17 -35.01
CA TYR A 26 -31.37 -55.76 -35.23
C TYR A 26 -32.77 -55.62 -35.85
N ARG A 27 -33.16 -56.51 -36.77
CA ARG A 27 -34.51 -56.59 -37.32
C ARG A 27 -35.54 -56.86 -36.21
N ASN A 28 -35.24 -57.77 -35.29
CA ASN A 28 -36.11 -58.04 -34.15
C ASN A 28 -36.20 -56.83 -33.20
N LYS A 29 -35.10 -56.12 -32.98
CA LYS A 29 -35.09 -54.87 -32.20
C LYS A 29 -35.96 -53.79 -32.85
N LEU A 30 -35.78 -53.53 -34.15
CA LEU A 30 -36.58 -52.56 -34.90
C LEU A 30 -38.05 -52.95 -34.99
N LEU A 31 -38.37 -54.25 -35.13
CA LEU A 31 -39.75 -54.73 -35.09
C LEU A 31 -40.39 -54.51 -33.72
N LYS A 32 -39.62 -54.71 -32.64
CA LYS A 32 -40.09 -54.44 -31.29
C LYS A 32 -40.31 -52.94 -31.09
N GLU A 33 -39.36 -52.09 -31.47
CA GLU A 33 -39.50 -50.63 -31.44
C GLU A 33 -40.69 -50.15 -32.27
N LYS A 34 -40.86 -50.67 -33.50
CA LYS A 34 -42.02 -50.39 -34.34
C LYS A 34 -43.31 -50.81 -33.66
N SER A 35 -43.40 -52.02 -33.12
CA SER A 35 -44.62 -52.49 -32.42
C SER A 35 -44.96 -51.62 -31.21
N THR A 36 -43.95 -51.13 -30.50
CA THR A 36 -44.12 -50.26 -29.33
C THR A 36 -44.57 -48.85 -29.76
N LEU A 37 -44.00 -48.34 -30.85
CA LEU A 37 -44.42 -47.09 -31.47
C LEU A 37 -45.84 -47.19 -32.02
N ASP A 38 -46.18 -48.22 -32.76
CA ASP A 38 -47.52 -48.46 -33.31
C ASP A 38 -48.55 -48.59 -32.18
N ALA A 39 -48.23 -49.28 -31.08
CA ALA A 39 -49.10 -49.34 -29.89
C ALA A 39 -49.33 -47.95 -29.28
N LYS A 40 -48.25 -47.18 -29.04
CA LYS A 40 -48.35 -45.80 -28.52
C LYS A 40 -49.10 -44.88 -29.46
N LEU A 41 -48.91 -45.04 -30.77
CA LEU A 41 -49.53 -44.20 -31.79
C LEU A 41 -51.02 -44.53 -31.90
N THR A 42 -51.39 -45.80 -31.81
CA THR A 42 -52.80 -46.25 -31.79
C THR A 42 -53.51 -45.77 -30.52
N GLU A 43 -52.87 -45.87 -29.36
CA GLU A 43 -53.40 -45.38 -28.10
C GLU A 43 -53.53 -43.85 -28.09
N GLY A 44 -52.51 -43.14 -28.58
CA GLY A 44 -52.54 -41.69 -28.77
C GLY A 44 -53.61 -41.23 -29.75
N MET A 45 -53.80 -41.95 -30.86
CA MET A 45 -54.88 -41.67 -31.83
C MET A 45 -56.25 -41.86 -31.20
N ARG A 46 -56.43 -42.93 -30.41
CA ARG A 46 -57.68 -43.23 -29.72
C ARG A 46 -57.99 -42.18 -28.65
N ALA A 47 -56.99 -41.74 -27.88
CA ALA A 47 -57.13 -40.69 -26.89
C ALA A 47 -57.51 -39.34 -27.55
N GLN A 48 -56.85 -38.97 -28.65
CA GLN A 48 -57.17 -37.75 -29.40
C GLN A 48 -58.57 -37.80 -30.04
N LEU A 49 -58.97 -38.94 -30.62
CA LEU A 49 -60.32 -39.14 -31.16
C LEU A 49 -61.39 -39.10 -30.07
N SER A 50 -61.12 -39.67 -28.88
CA SER A 50 -62.04 -39.58 -27.74
C SER A 50 -62.17 -38.14 -27.26
N ALA A 51 -61.05 -37.43 -27.10
CA ALA A 51 -61.05 -36.03 -26.66
C ALA A 51 -61.76 -35.11 -27.65
N THR A 52 -61.56 -35.31 -28.96
CA THR A 52 -62.27 -34.53 -30.00
C THR A 52 -63.76 -34.87 -30.07
N ARG A 53 -64.13 -36.14 -29.90
CA ARG A 53 -65.54 -36.54 -29.78
C ARG A 53 -66.21 -35.92 -28.56
N ASP A 54 -65.58 -35.98 -27.39
CA ASP A 54 -66.10 -35.38 -26.17
C ASP A 54 -66.17 -33.86 -26.26
N ALA A 55 -65.18 -33.23 -26.89
CA ALA A 55 -65.20 -31.80 -27.16
C ALA A 55 -66.35 -31.43 -28.10
N LEU A 56 -66.61 -32.21 -29.15
CA LEU A 56 -67.74 -32.00 -30.06
C LEU A 56 -69.09 -32.15 -29.35
N LEU A 57 -69.24 -33.16 -28.49
CA LEU A 57 -70.45 -33.35 -27.68
C LEU A 57 -70.67 -32.16 -26.74
N LYS A 58 -69.64 -31.73 -26.00
CA LYS A 58 -69.71 -30.56 -25.13
C LYS A 58 -70.01 -29.27 -25.89
N LEU A 59 -69.51 -29.13 -27.12
CA LEU A 59 -69.75 -27.96 -27.96
C LEU A 59 -71.18 -27.95 -28.50
N GLN A 60 -71.71 -29.12 -28.85
CA GLN A 60 -73.11 -29.28 -29.24
C GLN A 60 -74.06 -28.98 -28.07
N GLU A 61 -73.77 -29.49 -26.87
CA GLU A 61 -74.51 -29.16 -25.64
C GLU A 61 -74.41 -27.67 -25.30
N SER A 62 -73.22 -27.08 -25.42
CA SER A 62 -73.03 -25.64 -25.19
C SER A 62 -73.82 -24.81 -26.20
N ARG A 63 -73.89 -25.25 -27.46
CA ARG A 63 -74.69 -24.59 -28.50
C ARG A 63 -76.18 -24.70 -28.23
N SER A 64 -76.69 -25.85 -27.78
CA SER A 64 -78.11 -25.99 -27.43
C SER A 64 -78.44 -25.17 -26.18
N ALA A 65 -77.59 -25.20 -25.16
CA ALA A 65 -77.73 -24.39 -23.96
C ALA A 65 -77.73 -22.88 -24.27
N ALA A 66 -76.81 -22.42 -25.12
CA ALA A 66 -76.78 -21.02 -25.56
C ALA A 66 -78.03 -20.63 -26.36
N SER A 67 -78.56 -21.54 -27.17
CA SER A 67 -79.82 -21.31 -27.90
C SER A 67 -81.01 -21.20 -26.95
N MET A 68 -81.11 -22.09 -25.96
CA MET A 68 -82.15 -22.02 -24.92
C MET A 68 -82.05 -20.73 -24.11
N ILE A 69 -80.85 -20.35 -23.65
CA ILE A 69 -80.65 -19.08 -22.94
C ILE A 69 -81.07 -17.90 -23.80
N ARG A 70 -80.82 -17.95 -25.12
CA ARG A 70 -81.26 -16.91 -26.05
C ARG A 70 -82.79 -16.84 -26.16
N GLU A 71 -83.46 -17.98 -26.26
CA GLU A 71 -84.94 -18.03 -26.28
C GLU A 71 -85.55 -17.53 -24.97
N GLU A 72 -85.03 -18.00 -23.83
CA GLU A 72 -85.43 -17.53 -22.49
C GLU A 72 -85.20 -16.01 -22.33
N MET A 73 -84.07 -15.49 -22.81
CA MET A 73 -83.81 -14.04 -22.81
C MET A 73 -84.80 -13.26 -23.69
N ILE A 74 -85.22 -13.82 -24.83
CA ILE A 74 -86.24 -13.21 -25.69
C ILE A 74 -87.63 -13.27 -25.01
N GLU A 75 -87.95 -14.34 -24.28
CA GLU A 75 -89.17 -14.41 -23.46
C GLU A 75 -89.16 -13.41 -22.30
N ILE A 76 -88.04 -13.29 -21.59
CA ILE A 76 -87.85 -12.29 -20.53
C ILE A 76 -87.97 -10.87 -21.09
N GLU A 77 -87.40 -10.60 -22.27
CA GLU A 77 -87.52 -9.30 -22.94
C GLU A 77 -88.96 -9.00 -23.36
N LYS A 78 -89.73 -10.01 -23.80
CA LYS A 78 -91.17 -9.86 -24.07
C LYS A 78 -91.97 -9.58 -22.79
N LEU A 79 -91.68 -10.27 -21.69
CA LEU A 79 -92.33 -10.04 -20.39
C LEU A 79 -92.05 -8.62 -19.85
N LYS A 80 -90.85 -8.10 -20.08
CA LYS A 80 -90.47 -6.71 -19.70
C LYS A 80 -91.21 -5.63 -20.50
N ASN A 81 -91.68 -5.94 -21.71
CA ASN A 81 -92.37 -4.98 -22.58
C ASN A 81 -93.89 -4.87 -22.33
N ASN A 82 -94.47 -5.66 -21.41
CA ASN A 82 -95.82 -5.43 -20.91
C ASN A 82 -95.80 -4.23 -19.94
N LYS A 83 -96.11 -3.05 -20.47
CA LYS A 83 -95.80 -1.73 -19.89
C LYS A 83 -96.64 -1.26 -18.69
N ASP A 84 -97.59 -2.03 -18.17
CA ASP A 84 -98.54 -1.52 -17.18
C ASP A 84 -98.16 -1.75 -15.69
N GLU A 85 -97.06 -2.46 -15.37
CA GLU A 85 -96.60 -2.67 -13.97
C GLU A 85 -95.31 -1.89 -13.59
N GLY A 86 -94.70 -1.15 -14.52
CA GLY A 86 -93.38 -0.53 -14.34
C GLY A 86 -93.29 0.63 -13.34
N GLU A 87 -94.37 1.41 -13.15
CA GLU A 87 -94.34 2.56 -12.23
C GLU A 87 -94.31 2.15 -10.75
N ALA A 88 -94.96 1.04 -10.38
CA ALA A 88 -94.96 0.55 -9.00
C ALA A 88 -93.57 0.05 -8.59
N PHE A 89 -92.90 -0.66 -9.50
CA PHE A 89 -91.54 -1.15 -9.29
C PHE A 89 -90.51 -0.02 -9.20
N ASP A 90 -90.62 1.05 -10.00
CA ASP A 90 -89.70 2.19 -9.90
C ASP A 90 -89.89 2.97 -8.60
N LYS A 91 -91.14 3.13 -8.14
CA LYS A 91 -91.45 3.73 -6.82
C LYS A 91 -90.89 2.88 -5.68
N ILE A 92 -91.06 1.55 -5.71
CA ILE A 92 -90.50 0.63 -4.70
C ILE A 92 -88.96 0.64 -4.75
N THR A 93 -88.36 0.69 -5.93
CA THR A 93 -86.90 0.74 -6.11
C THR A 93 -86.32 2.05 -5.58
N ARG A 94 -86.99 3.18 -5.84
CA ARG A 94 -86.63 4.47 -5.27
C ARG A 94 -86.74 4.48 -3.75
N VAL A 95 -87.84 3.97 -3.19
CA VAL A 95 -88.03 3.88 -1.73
C VAL A 95 -86.99 2.95 -1.09
N SER A 96 -86.69 1.80 -1.70
CA SER A 96 -85.66 0.88 -1.24
C SER A 96 -84.26 1.52 -1.29
N THR A 97 -83.97 2.28 -2.34
CA THR A 97 -82.71 3.03 -2.49
C THR A 97 -82.59 4.12 -1.42
N VAL A 98 -83.67 4.87 -1.17
CA VAL A 98 -83.72 5.90 -0.13
C VAL A 98 -83.54 5.28 1.26
N HIS A 99 -84.22 4.18 1.57
CA HIS A 99 -84.05 3.46 2.83
C HIS A 99 -82.61 2.95 3.01
N ARG A 100 -82.02 2.38 1.95
CA ARG A 100 -80.62 1.92 1.97
C ARG A 100 -79.65 3.08 2.22
N ASN A 101 -79.89 4.23 1.59
CA ASN A 101 -79.06 5.43 1.79
C ASN A 101 -79.21 5.96 3.22
N PHE A 102 -80.43 6.03 3.79
CA PHE A 102 -80.64 6.43 5.18
C PHE A 102 -79.97 5.47 6.17
N ALA A 103 -80.09 4.16 5.96
CA ALA A 103 -79.42 3.17 6.79
C ALA A 103 -77.89 3.31 6.72
N GLN A 104 -77.35 3.58 5.53
CA GLN A 104 -75.91 3.80 5.33
C GLN A 104 -75.44 5.08 6.02
N THR A 105 -76.18 6.18 5.90
CA THR A 105 -75.86 7.45 6.57
C THR A 105 -75.97 7.34 8.09
N ALA A 106 -77.01 6.68 8.61
CA ALA A 106 -77.16 6.44 10.05
C ALA A 106 -76.00 5.62 10.62
N LYS A 107 -75.59 4.57 9.89
CA LYS A 107 -74.41 3.77 10.25
C LYS A 107 -73.12 4.61 10.23
N MET A 108 -72.94 5.45 9.22
CA MET A 108 -71.78 6.33 9.08
C MET A 108 -71.69 7.35 10.22
N VAL A 109 -72.81 7.95 10.63
CA VAL A 109 -72.86 8.89 11.77
C VAL A 109 -72.55 8.17 13.08
N SER A 110 -73.11 6.98 13.31
CA SER A 110 -72.80 6.17 14.50
C SER A 110 -71.32 5.77 14.56
N GLN A 111 -70.71 5.46 13.41
CA GLN A 111 -69.27 5.17 13.31
C GLN A 111 -68.39 6.39 13.58
N LEU A 112 -68.78 7.59 13.10
CA LEU A 112 -68.08 8.84 13.42
C LEU A 112 -68.14 9.17 14.93
N GLN A 113 -69.31 9.01 15.56
CA GLN A 113 -69.48 9.27 16.99
C GLN A 113 -68.66 8.31 17.86
N SER A 114 -68.65 7.02 17.51
CA SER A 114 -67.88 6.00 18.24
C SER A 114 -66.39 5.96 17.88
N MET A 115 -65.93 6.78 16.92
CA MET A 115 -64.54 6.80 16.48
C MET A 115 -63.60 7.33 17.57
N ALA A 116 -63.98 8.42 18.25
CA ALA A 116 -63.13 9.05 19.26
C ALA A 116 -62.76 8.07 20.39
N ASP A 117 -63.74 7.31 20.90
CA ASP A 117 -63.51 6.29 21.92
C ASP A 117 -62.60 5.15 21.44
N LYS A 118 -62.74 4.75 20.17
CA LYS A 118 -61.87 3.72 19.56
C LYS A 118 -60.45 4.21 19.39
N VAL A 119 -60.26 5.44 18.92
CA VAL A 119 -58.93 6.06 18.77
C VAL A 119 -58.26 6.13 20.14
N TYR A 120 -58.96 6.60 21.18
CA TYR A 120 -58.41 6.67 22.54
C TYR A 120 -57.97 5.31 23.08
N ARG A 121 -58.79 4.27 22.92
CA ARG A 121 -58.42 2.89 23.32
C ARG A 121 -57.22 2.36 22.56
N LEU A 122 -57.12 2.63 21.26
CA LEU A 122 -55.99 2.21 20.45
C LEU A 122 -54.70 2.94 20.83
N THR A 123 -54.79 4.23 21.16
CA THR A 123 -53.67 5.01 21.70
C THR A 123 -53.18 4.41 23.02
N ASP A 124 -54.08 4.05 23.93
CA ASP A 124 -53.72 3.41 25.21
C ASP A 124 -53.05 2.04 24.98
N MET A 125 -53.61 1.20 24.09
CA MET A 125 -52.99 -0.09 23.71
C MET A 125 -51.61 0.08 23.07
N LEU A 126 -51.42 1.11 22.24
CA LEU A 126 -50.12 1.42 21.63
C LEU A 126 -49.12 1.87 22.69
N GLN A 127 -49.54 2.75 23.61
CA GLN A 127 -48.70 3.20 24.72
C GLN A 127 -48.29 2.06 25.64
N GLN A 128 -49.17 1.08 25.89
CA GLN A 128 -48.83 -0.13 26.64
C GLN A 128 -47.75 -0.96 25.95
N ASP A 129 -47.83 -1.13 24.62
CA ASP A 129 -46.81 -1.84 23.85
C ASP A 129 -45.49 -1.04 23.78
N MET A 130 -45.53 0.29 23.76
CA MET A 130 -44.33 1.16 23.74
C MET A 130 -43.60 1.23 25.08
N HIS A 131 -44.33 1.26 26.21
CA HIS A 131 -43.76 1.38 27.56
C HIS A 131 -43.54 0.03 28.26
N GLN A 132 -43.63 -1.09 27.54
CA GLN A 132 -43.36 -2.42 28.08
C GLN A 132 -41.90 -2.57 28.56
N ASP A 133 -41.66 -3.48 29.50
CA ASP A 133 -40.31 -3.80 29.98
C ASP A 133 -39.44 -4.33 28.83
N GLY A 134 -38.41 -3.56 28.45
CA GLY A 134 -37.53 -3.83 27.31
C GLY A 134 -37.82 -2.99 26.06
N GLY A 135 -38.83 -2.11 26.09
CA GLY A 135 -39.13 -1.16 25.02
C GLY A 135 -39.32 -1.86 23.66
N PRO A 136 -38.57 -1.50 22.60
CA PRO A 136 -38.64 -2.14 21.28
C PRO A 136 -38.25 -3.63 21.27
N ILE A 137 -37.65 -4.16 22.34
CA ILE A 137 -37.15 -5.55 22.42
C ILE A 137 -38.13 -6.42 23.24
N GLY A 138 -39.44 -6.19 23.09
CA GLY A 138 -40.47 -6.89 23.86
C GLY A 138 -41.48 -7.68 23.00
N PRO A 139 -42.44 -8.34 23.66
CA PRO A 139 -43.41 -9.20 22.99
C PRO A 139 -44.47 -8.42 22.19
N SER A 140 -44.79 -7.16 22.49
CA SER A 140 -45.75 -6.30 21.75
C SER A 140 -46.98 -7.07 21.21
N ALA A 141 -47.80 -7.57 22.14
CA ALA A 141 -48.89 -8.47 21.81
C ALA A 141 -50.03 -7.79 21.04
N ASN A 142 -50.15 -6.47 21.17
CA ASN A 142 -51.26 -5.70 20.66
C ASN A 142 -51.08 -5.24 19.20
N LEU A 143 -49.93 -5.50 18.56
CA LEU A 143 -49.66 -5.10 17.16
C LEU A 143 -50.78 -5.48 16.18
N LEU A 144 -51.19 -6.76 16.18
CA LEU A 144 -52.22 -7.26 15.25
C LEU A 144 -53.61 -6.69 15.57
N PRO A 145 -54.09 -6.69 16.84
CA PRO A 145 -55.33 -6.00 17.20
C PRO A 145 -55.35 -4.52 16.82
N ILE A 146 -54.25 -3.80 17.06
CA ILE A 146 -54.14 -2.37 16.76
C ILE A 146 -54.22 -2.16 15.24
N HIS A 147 -53.40 -2.89 14.47
CA HIS A 147 -53.40 -2.81 13.01
C HIS A 147 -54.78 -3.12 12.40
N PHE A 148 -55.46 -4.17 12.87
CA PHE A 148 -56.78 -4.55 12.37
C PHE A 148 -57.83 -3.44 12.58
N GLN A 149 -57.87 -2.86 13.79
CA GLN A 149 -58.83 -1.78 14.09
C GLN A 149 -58.45 -0.48 13.40
N LEU A 150 -57.15 -0.15 13.34
CA LEU A 150 -56.64 1.01 12.62
C LEU A 150 -56.99 0.93 11.13
N HIS A 151 -56.80 -0.24 10.51
CA HIS A 151 -57.16 -0.48 9.12
C HIS A 151 -58.67 -0.30 8.84
N GLN A 152 -59.55 -0.71 9.76
CA GLN A 152 -60.99 -0.46 9.65
C GLN A 152 -61.32 1.03 9.72
N LEU A 153 -60.68 1.76 10.65
CA LEU A 153 -60.88 3.20 10.82
C LEU A 153 -60.33 3.99 9.63
N GLU A 154 -59.18 3.61 9.08
CA GLU A 154 -58.62 4.21 7.86
C GLU A 154 -59.49 3.94 6.63
N THR A 155 -60.02 2.73 6.50
CA THR A 155 -60.96 2.40 5.41
C THR A 155 -62.23 3.23 5.54
N PHE A 156 -62.77 3.35 6.76
CA PHE A 156 -63.92 4.20 7.06
C PHE A 156 -63.65 5.67 6.74
N MET A 157 -62.48 6.19 7.13
CA MET A 157 -62.03 7.54 6.80
C MET A 157 -61.96 7.74 5.29
N GLY A 158 -61.34 6.80 4.56
CA GLY A 158 -61.23 6.85 3.09
C GLY A 158 -62.59 6.85 2.39
N GLU A 159 -63.51 5.98 2.81
CA GLU A 159 -64.89 5.93 2.30
C GLU A 159 -65.65 7.22 2.58
N THR A 160 -65.52 7.74 3.81
CA THR A 160 -66.18 8.96 4.28
C THR A 160 -65.68 10.19 3.54
N LEU A 161 -64.37 10.36 3.42
CA LEU A 161 -63.74 11.46 2.67
C LEU A 161 -64.06 11.37 1.18
N HIS A 162 -64.13 10.17 0.59
CA HIS A 162 -64.51 10.00 -0.81
C HIS A 162 -65.99 10.34 -1.06
N ALA A 163 -66.89 9.96 -0.15
CA ALA A 163 -68.30 10.35 -0.21
C ALA A 163 -68.46 11.87 -0.07
N ALA A 164 -67.68 12.49 0.82
CA ALA A 164 -67.67 13.94 1.06
C ALA A 164 -67.07 14.77 -0.10
N LYS A 165 -66.30 14.17 -1.03
CA LYS A 165 -65.77 14.87 -2.23
C LYS A 165 -66.85 15.49 -3.13
N ARG A 166 -68.10 15.03 -3.01
CA ARG A 166 -69.25 15.57 -3.77
C ARG A 166 -69.98 16.71 -3.02
N GLY A 167 -69.61 16.99 -1.77
CA GLY A 167 -70.21 18.01 -0.91
C GLY A 167 -69.44 19.33 -0.90
N ASP A 168 -69.79 20.21 0.05
CA ASP A 168 -69.18 21.55 0.18
C ASP A 168 -67.76 21.49 0.77
N SER A 169 -66.91 22.44 0.35
CA SER A 169 -65.50 22.50 0.75
C SER A 169 -65.31 22.87 2.22
N ALA A 170 -66.28 23.55 2.85
CA ALA A 170 -66.22 23.89 4.27
C ALA A 170 -66.41 22.66 5.17
N ASP A 171 -67.41 21.82 4.87
CA ASP A 171 -67.69 20.58 5.59
C ASP A 171 -66.53 19.57 5.48
N MET A 172 -65.86 19.55 4.32
CA MET A 172 -64.66 18.74 4.12
C MET A 172 -63.51 19.14 5.04
N LYS A 173 -63.36 20.42 5.39
CA LYS A 173 -62.32 20.88 6.34
C LYS A 173 -62.64 20.44 7.77
N VAL A 174 -63.90 20.55 8.19
CA VAL A 174 -64.34 20.08 9.51
C VAL A 174 -64.14 18.58 9.63
N LEU A 175 -64.54 17.81 8.61
CA LEU A 175 -64.38 16.36 8.58
C LEU A 175 -62.91 15.92 8.66
N LYS A 176 -62.00 16.62 7.97
CA LYS A 176 -60.55 16.38 8.09
C LYS A 176 -60.03 16.65 9.50
N ALA A 177 -60.46 17.74 10.15
CA ALA A 177 -60.06 18.04 11.52
C ALA A 177 -60.51 16.94 12.51
N TRP A 178 -61.69 16.35 12.28
CA TRP A 178 -62.18 15.21 13.09
C TRP A 178 -61.34 13.94 12.92
N PHE A 179 -60.77 13.71 11.74
CA PHE A 179 -59.90 12.56 11.47
C PHE A 179 -58.44 12.78 11.86
N GLN A 180 -58.01 14.01 12.18
CA GLN A 180 -56.63 14.32 12.54
C GLN A 180 -56.06 13.43 13.68
N PRO A 181 -56.79 13.14 14.78
CA PRO A 181 -56.27 12.25 15.83
C PRO A 181 -56.05 10.81 15.35
N LEU A 182 -56.84 10.34 14.38
CA LEU A 182 -56.67 9.03 13.76
C LEU A 182 -55.43 9.00 12.87
N GLU A 183 -55.17 10.08 12.11
CA GLU A 183 -53.96 10.21 11.31
C GLU A 183 -52.71 10.23 12.20
N GLN A 184 -52.74 10.94 13.33
CA GLN A 184 -51.65 10.95 14.31
C GLN A 184 -51.38 9.56 14.89
N LEU A 185 -52.43 8.84 15.33
CA LEU A 185 -52.30 7.46 15.81
C LEU A 185 -51.70 6.54 14.73
N GLY A 186 -52.06 6.74 13.46
CA GLY A 186 -51.47 6.00 12.34
C GLY A 186 -49.96 6.27 12.17
N HIS A 187 -49.53 7.53 12.33
CA HIS A 187 -48.12 7.89 12.32
C HIS A 187 -47.36 7.30 13.51
N ASP A 188 -47.90 7.42 14.72
CA ASP A 188 -47.27 6.87 15.93
C ASP A 188 -47.13 5.33 15.84
N PHE A 189 -48.13 4.66 15.26
CA PHE A 189 -48.09 3.22 15.01
C PHE A 189 -47.04 2.84 13.96
N ASP A 190 -46.97 3.58 12.84
CA ASP A 190 -45.94 3.39 11.81
C ASP A 190 -44.53 3.54 12.42
N ASP A 191 -44.30 4.60 13.21
CA ASP A 191 -43.00 4.85 13.84
C ASP A 191 -42.60 3.71 14.79
N TRP A 192 -43.56 3.19 15.57
CA TRP A 192 -43.34 2.03 16.42
C TRP A 192 -43.00 0.76 15.61
N LEU A 193 -43.70 0.50 14.49
CA LEU A 193 -43.39 -0.61 13.60
C LEU A 193 -41.95 -0.53 13.07
N TRP A 194 -41.46 0.66 12.73
CA TRP A 194 -40.10 0.83 12.20
C TRP A 194 -39.03 0.73 13.30
N GLN A 195 -39.32 1.13 14.54
CA GLN A 195 -38.45 0.86 15.69
C GLN A 195 -38.30 -0.64 15.96
N LEU A 196 -39.41 -1.38 15.90
CA LEU A 196 -39.40 -2.85 15.97
C LEU A 196 -38.65 -3.46 14.78
N GLY A 197 -38.87 -2.93 13.57
CA GLY A 197 -38.16 -3.33 12.35
C GLY A 197 -36.64 -3.13 12.42
N GLY A 198 -36.19 -2.06 13.07
CA GLY A 198 -34.76 -1.81 13.33
C GLY A 198 -34.15 -2.78 14.35
N SER A 199 -34.97 -3.37 15.23
CA SER A 199 -34.53 -4.19 16.36
C SER A 199 -34.72 -5.70 16.13
N ILE A 200 -34.96 -6.14 14.89
CA ILE A 200 -35.29 -7.54 14.55
C ILE A 200 -34.23 -8.53 15.03
N ILE A 201 -32.95 -8.19 14.90
CA ILE A 201 -31.84 -9.07 15.30
C ILE A 201 -31.79 -9.22 16.83
N GLU A 202 -32.06 -8.13 17.56
CA GLU A 202 -32.10 -8.14 19.02
C GLU A 202 -33.35 -8.85 19.55
N LEU A 203 -34.51 -8.63 18.92
CA LEU A 203 -35.76 -9.36 19.20
C LEU A 203 -35.58 -10.87 19.00
N SER A 204 -34.90 -11.26 17.92
CA SER A 204 -34.57 -12.65 17.65
C SER A 204 -33.63 -13.22 18.72
N ARG A 205 -32.64 -12.43 19.16
CA ARG A 205 -31.68 -12.81 20.22
C ARG A 205 -32.34 -12.98 21.58
N ALA A 206 -33.31 -12.14 21.90
CA ALA A 206 -34.09 -12.20 23.14
C ALA A 206 -35.17 -13.31 23.13
N GLY A 207 -35.35 -14.02 22.02
CA GLY A 207 -36.34 -15.09 21.87
C GLY A 207 -37.75 -14.60 21.53
N TYR A 208 -37.93 -13.31 21.24
CA TYR A 208 -39.21 -12.70 20.87
C TYR A 208 -39.49 -12.77 19.36
N GLY A 209 -39.18 -13.90 18.72
CA GLY A 209 -39.45 -14.11 17.28
C GLY A 209 -40.94 -13.97 16.90
N GLY A 210 -41.85 -14.19 17.85
CA GLY A 210 -43.29 -13.98 17.65
C GLY A 210 -43.67 -12.53 17.30
N THR A 211 -42.93 -11.54 17.82
CA THR A 211 -43.13 -10.11 17.49
C THR A 211 -42.73 -9.83 16.04
N VAL A 212 -41.61 -10.40 15.59
CA VAL A 212 -41.13 -10.29 14.21
C VAL A 212 -42.15 -10.89 13.23
N VAL A 213 -42.71 -12.06 13.55
CA VAL A 213 -43.75 -12.69 12.72
C VAL A 213 -45.03 -11.83 12.67
N ARG A 214 -45.44 -11.21 13.78
CA ARG A 214 -46.58 -10.28 13.80
C ARG A 214 -46.34 -9.05 12.91
N LEU A 215 -45.16 -8.44 13.02
CA LEU A 215 -44.72 -7.33 12.18
C LEU A 215 -44.76 -7.72 10.69
N LEU A 216 -44.20 -8.88 10.34
CA LEU A 216 -44.18 -9.36 8.96
C LEU A 216 -45.58 -9.64 8.42
N LYS A 217 -46.48 -10.20 9.22
CA LYS A 217 -47.88 -10.40 8.82
C LYS A 217 -48.59 -9.08 8.49
N ILE A 218 -48.31 -8.01 9.23
CA ILE A 218 -48.84 -6.68 8.95
C ILE A 218 -48.28 -6.16 7.62
N VAL A 219 -46.97 -6.26 7.42
CA VAL A 219 -46.30 -5.82 6.19
C VAL A 219 -46.80 -6.58 4.95
N GLU A 220 -46.99 -7.90 5.05
CA GLU A 220 -47.54 -8.71 3.96
C GLU A 220 -49.00 -8.38 3.66
N PHE A 221 -49.82 -8.19 4.70
CA PHE A 221 -51.23 -7.84 4.53
C PHE A 221 -51.35 -6.48 3.82
N GLU A 222 -50.62 -5.48 4.30
CA GLU A 222 -50.60 -4.13 3.73
C GLU A 222 -50.05 -4.14 2.29
N GLY A 223 -49.01 -4.94 2.01
CA GLY A 223 -48.48 -5.14 0.67
C GLY A 223 -49.49 -5.77 -0.30
N LYS A 224 -50.27 -6.76 0.15
CA LYS A 224 -51.34 -7.38 -0.65
C LYS A 224 -52.48 -6.39 -0.92
N GLU A 225 -52.87 -5.58 0.06
CA GLU A 225 -53.90 -4.55 -0.11
C GLU A 225 -53.43 -3.42 -1.05
N ASP A 226 -52.17 -3.01 -0.96
CA ASP A 226 -51.57 -2.03 -1.87
C ASP A 226 -51.53 -2.57 -3.33
N GLN A 227 -51.16 -3.84 -3.53
CA GLN A 227 -51.19 -4.48 -4.85
C GLN A 227 -52.62 -4.52 -5.42
N LYS A 228 -53.63 -4.87 -4.61
CA LYS A 228 -55.04 -4.84 -5.03
C LYS A 228 -55.47 -3.43 -5.42
N ALA A 229 -55.11 -2.41 -4.64
CA ALA A 229 -55.44 -1.03 -4.92
C ALA A 229 -54.80 -0.53 -6.23
N VAL A 230 -53.54 -0.88 -6.49
CA VAL A 230 -52.84 -0.58 -7.75
C VAL A 230 -53.52 -1.27 -8.94
N ALA A 231 -53.81 -2.56 -8.82
CA ALA A 231 -54.48 -3.33 -9.88
C ALA A 231 -55.85 -2.74 -10.24
N MET A 232 -56.66 -2.37 -9.25
CA MET A 232 -57.96 -1.73 -9.49
C MET A 232 -57.83 -0.33 -10.12
N LYS A 233 -56.82 0.46 -9.72
CA LYS A 233 -56.53 1.75 -10.37
C LYS A 233 -56.14 1.58 -11.84
N LEU A 234 -55.35 0.56 -12.17
CA LEU A 234 -54.95 0.24 -13.54
C LEU A 234 -56.13 -0.27 -14.39
N MET A 235 -56.96 -1.17 -13.85
CA MET A 235 -58.18 -1.65 -14.50
C MET A 235 -59.14 -0.51 -14.83
N ARG A 236 -59.29 0.47 -13.93
CA ARG A 236 -60.14 1.65 -14.17
C ARG A 236 -59.58 2.56 -15.27
N LYS A 237 -58.25 2.71 -15.37
CA LYS A 237 -57.62 3.49 -16.45
C LYS A 237 -57.70 2.79 -17.82
N ALA A 238 -57.75 1.46 -17.83
CA ALA A 238 -57.83 0.65 -19.05
C ALA A 238 -59.27 0.41 -19.55
N ALA A 239 -60.29 0.59 -18.70
CA ALA A 239 -61.69 0.37 -19.07
C ALA A 239 -62.29 1.55 -19.86
N GLN A 240 -63.01 1.22 -20.94
CA GLN A 240 -63.81 2.18 -21.74
C GLN A 240 -64.87 2.90 -20.87
N PRO A 241 -65.25 4.14 -21.21
CA PRO A 241 -66.11 5.00 -20.38
C PRO A 241 -67.48 4.40 -20.03
N ASP A 242 -68.06 3.53 -20.87
CA ASP A 242 -69.38 2.92 -20.62
C ASP A 242 -69.38 1.81 -19.54
N ALA A 243 -68.22 1.21 -19.24
CA ALA A 243 -68.09 0.18 -18.20
C ALA A 243 -67.81 0.77 -16.80
N GLN A 244 -67.66 2.09 -16.68
CA GLN A 244 -67.34 2.76 -15.41
C GLN A 244 -68.51 2.79 -14.41
N SER A 245 -69.75 2.61 -14.88
CA SER A 245 -70.96 2.63 -14.06
C SER A 245 -71.19 1.33 -13.27
N ASN A 246 -70.59 0.21 -13.72
CA ASN A 246 -70.80 -1.12 -13.14
C ASN A 246 -69.79 -1.49 -12.04
N PHE A 247 -68.66 -0.79 -11.94
CA PHE A 247 -67.67 -0.98 -10.87
C PHE A 247 -67.99 -0.07 -9.66
N ARG A 248 -69.10 -0.38 -8.99
CA ARG A 248 -69.57 0.33 -7.76
C ARG A 248 -68.87 -0.09 -6.47
N ASN A 249 -67.70 -0.74 -6.53
CA ASN A 249 -66.88 -0.99 -5.34
C ASN A 249 -65.98 0.23 -5.09
N ASN A 250 -66.55 1.21 -4.38
CA ASN A 250 -65.98 2.54 -4.11
C ASN A 250 -64.80 2.57 -3.13
N ALA A 251 -64.53 1.48 -2.38
CA ALA A 251 -63.52 1.48 -1.31
C ALA A 251 -62.07 1.41 -1.84
N ALA A 252 -61.81 0.63 -2.90
CA ALA A 252 -60.45 0.38 -3.38
C ALA A 252 -59.79 1.58 -4.09
N ALA A 253 -60.59 2.55 -4.57
CA ALA A 253 -60.08 3.73 -5.27
C ALA A 253 -59.53 4.80 -4.30
N ALA A 254 -59.90 4.76 -3.02
CA ALA A 254 -59.57 5.78 -2.04
C ALA A 254 -58.29 5.50 -1.22
N ARG A 255 -57.75 4.27 -1.28
CA ARG A 255 -56.56 3.88 -0.50
C ARG A 255 -55.28 4.55 -1.03
N HIS A 256 -54.50 5.13 -0.11
CA HIS A 256 -53.14 5.60 -0.34
C HIS A 256 -52.15 4.42 -0.25
N ILE A 257 -51.20 4.34 -1.16
CA ILE A 257 -50.21 3.25 -1.20
C ILE A 257 -49.17 3.51 -0.10
N LYS A 258 -49.01 2.58 0.85
CA LYS A 258 -48.15 2.78 2.01
C LYS A 258 -46.74 2.20 1.85
N ASN A 259 -46.57 1.19 1.00
CA ASN A 259 -45.28 0.56 0.67
C ASN A 259 -44.47 0.08 1.90
N TYR A 260 -45.14 -0.59 2.84
CA TYR A 260 -44.54 -1.06 4.11
C TYR A 260 -43.35 -2.01 3.93
N ARG A 261 -43.32 -2.79 2.84
CA ARG A 261 -42.17 -3.68 2.57
C ARG A 261 -40.87 -2.90 2.37
N HIS A 262 -40.93 -1.78 1.64
CA HIS A 262 -39.75 -0.93 1.44
C HIS A 262 -39.33 -0.25 2.75
N LYS A 263 -40.30 0.33 3.48
CA LYS A 263 -40.03 0.99 4.76
C LYS A 263 -39.40 0.06 5.81
N LEU A 264 -39.85 -1.21 5.87
CA LEU A 264 -39.25 -2.21 6.75
C LEU A 264 -37.76 -2.44 6.40
N LEU A 265 -37.47 -2.64 5.11
CA LEU A 265 -36.09 -2.85 4.66
C LEU A 265 -35.23 -1.61 4.92
N ASP A 266 -35.76 -0.41 4.73
CA ASP A 266 -35.04 0.83 5.06
C ASP A 266 -34.77 0.97 6.56
N ALA A 267 -35.72 0.59 7.42
CA ALA A 267 -35.56 0.62 8.88
C ALA A 267 -34.46 -0.36 9.34
N MET A 268 -34.44 -1.57 8.77
CA MET A 268 -33.37 -2.55 9.00
C MET A 268 -32.01 -2.03 8.52
N GLU A 269 -31.95 -1.45 7.32
CA GLU A 269 -30.70 -0.89 6.77
C GLU A 269 -30.19 0.29 7.60
N SER A 270 -31.09 1.15 8.08
CA SER A 270 -30.76 2.29 8.93
C SER A 270 -30.24 1.85 10.30
N SER A 271 -30.80 0.78 10.87
CA SER A 271 -30.30 0.18 12.11
C SER A 271 -28.87 -0.34 11.98
N ILE A 272 -28.57 -1.05 10.88
CA ILE A 272 -27.20 -1.54 10.59
C ILE A 272 -26.22 -0.37 10.45
N LYS A 273 -26.58 0.68 9.71
CA LYS A 273 -25.73 1.88 9.55
C LYS A 273 -25.47 2.56 10.89
N ARG A 274 -26.53 2.75 11.68
CA ARG A 274 -26.45 3.34 13.02
C ARG A 274 -25.52 2.54 13.95
N ALA A 275 -25.60 1.20 13.92
CA ALA A 275 -24.71 0.35 14.72
C ALA A 275 -23.22 0.51 14.35
N TYR A 276 -22.90 0.78 13.08
CA TYR A 276 -21.52 1.10 12.67
C TYR A 276 -21.11 2.51 13.06
N ASP A 277 -21.97 3.50 12.82
CA ASP A 277 -21.67 4.90 13.12
C ASP A 277 -21.49 5.12 14.63
N GLU A 278 -22.35 4.55 15.49
CA GLU A 278 -22.22 4.64 16.96
C GLU A 278 -20.89 4.06 17.48
N ARG A 279 -20.40 2.96 16.88
CA ARG A 279 -19.11 2.35 17.24
C ARG A 279 -17.92 3.17 16.76
N PHE A 280 -18.05 3.75 15.57
CA PHE A 280 -17.02 4.64 15.02
C PHE A 280 -16.90 5.92 15.85
N GLU A 281 -18.02 6.51 16.24
CA GLU A 281 -18.04 7.69 17.11
C GLU A 281 -17.53 7.39 18.52
N ALA A 282 -17.91 6.25 19.12
CA ALA A 282 -17.42 5.83 20.43
C ALA A 282 -15.89 5.66 20.47
N ASN A 283 -15.31 5.22 19.36
CA ASN A 283 -13.89 4.91 19.24
C ASN A 283 -13.12 5.92 18.38
N HIS A 284 -13.60 7.18 18.25
CA HIS A 284 -12.96 8.15 17.36
C HIS A 284 -11.48 8.45 17.69
N ASN A 285 -11.10 8.30 18.96
CA ASN A 285 -9.72 8.49 19.45
C ASN A 285 -8.88 7.21 19.38
N ASP A 286 -9.50 6.05 19.18
CA ASP A 286 -8.85 4.75 19.17
C ASP A 286 -9.36 3.91 17.99
N LEU A 287 -8.74 4.14 16.83
CA LEU A 287 -9.06 3.43 15.59
C LEU A 287 -8.72 1.94 15.66
N LEU A 288 -7.77 1.52 16.51
CA LEU A 288 -7.48 0.09 16.73
C LEU A 288 -8.63 -0.57 17.49
N GLY A 289 -9.08 0.05 18.58
CA GLY A 289 -10.26 -0.39 19.31
C GLY A 289 -11.53 -0.40 18.44
N PHE A 290 -11.65 0.53 17.48
CA PHE A 290 -12.70 0.48 16.46
C PHE A 290 -12.65 -0.80 15.61
N ILE A 291 -11.47 -1.17 15.09
CA ILE A 291 -11.29 -2.38 14.27
C ILE A 291 -11.69 -3.63 15.07
N ASP A 292 -11.28 -3.75 16.32
CA ASP A 292 -11.65 -4.86 17.22
C ASP A 292 -13.17 -4.92 17.45
N SER A 293 -13.81 -3.75 17.57
CA SER A 293 -15.26 -3.68 17.78
C SER A 293 -16.05 -4.27 16.60
N LEU A 294 -15.48 -4.36 15.39
CA LEU A 294 -16.14 -4.88 14.19
C LEU A 294 -16.39 -6.40 14.23
N GLN A 295 -15.82 -7.13 15.20
CA GLN A 295 -16.06 -8.56 15.37
C GLN A 295 -17.55 -8.92 15.62
N PHE A 296 -18.38 -7.95 16.02
CA PHE A 296 -19.82 -8.17 16.21
C PHE A 296 -20.53 -8.67 14.95
N ILE A 297 -20.03 -8.31 13.76
CA ILE A 297 -20.62 -8.70 12.48
C ILE A 297 -20.73 -10.22 12.39
N TYR A 298 -19.70 -10.95 12.85
CA TYR A 298 -19.71 -12.40 12.81
C TYR A 298 -20.78 -12.99 13.74
N LYS A 299 -20.93 -12.42 14.94
CA LYS A 299 -21.96 -12.83 15.90
C LYS A 299 -23.36 -12.59 15.32
N ASP A 300 -23.58 -11.45 14.68
CA ASP A 300 -24.86 -11.11 14.06
C ASP A 300 -25.17 -12.01 12.86
N ILE A 301 -24.20 -12.30 11.98
CA ILE A 301 -24.41 -13.18 10.82
C ILE A 301 -24.77 -14.60 11.24
N ILE A 302 -24.10 -15.14 12.27
CA ILE A 302 -24.42 -16.47 12.83
C ILE A 302 -25.88 -16.48 13.32
N ARG A 303 -26.30 -15.43 14.02
CA ARG A 303 -27.68 -15.28 14.53
C ARG A 303 -28.70 -15.09 13.42
N ILE A 304 -28.37 -14.37 12.37
CA ILE A 304 -29.25 -14.18 11.21
C ILE A 304 -29.55 -15.53 10.54
N LYS A 305 -28.54 -16.38 10.35
CA LYS A 305 -28.71 -17.72 9.78
C LYS A 305 -29.54 -18.66 10.66
N HIS A 306 -29.32 -18.65 11.98
CA HIS A 306 -29.99 -19.60 12.87
C HIS A 306 -31.37 -19.12 13.34
N ASP A 307 -31.48 -17.87 13.77
CA ASP A 307 -32.64 -17.37 14.51
C ASP A 307 -33.59 -16.55 13.61
N VAL A 308 -33.08 -15.82 12.61
CA VAL A 308 -33.89 -14.90 11.77
C VAL A 308 -34.44 -15.57 10.52
N GLU A 309 -33.66 -16.44 9.86
CA GLU A 309 -34.09 -17.18 8.66
C GLU A 309 -35.47 -17.86 8.80
N PRO A 310 -35.79 -18.60 9.88
CA PRO A 310 -37.10 -19.27 10.01
C PRO A 310 -38.27 -18.31 10.24
N LEU A 311 -38.02 -17.05 10.61
CA LEU A 311 -39.07 -16.05 10.89
C LEU A 311 -39.59 -15.37 9.63
N PHE A 312 -38.82 -15.39 8.54
CA PHE A 312 -39.13 -14.69 7.30
C PHE A 312 -39.67 -15.62 6.20
N PRO A 313 -40.56 -15.13 5.33
CA PRO A 313 -40.97 -15.85 4.13
C PRO A 313 -39.77 -16.05 3.16
N PRO A 314 -39.71 -17.17 2.42
CA PRO A 314 -38.61 -17.44 1.47
C PRO A 314 -38.42 -16.35 0.41
N ASP A 315 -39.53 -15.71 -0.01
CA ASP A 315 -39.57 -14.64 -1.02
C ASP A 315 -38.76 -13.38 -0.65
N TYR A 316 -38.31 -13.26 0.60
CA TYR A 316 -37.49 -12.14 1.05
C TYR A 316 -35.99 -12.37 0.88
N GLU A 317 -35.53 -13.61 0.74
CA GLU A 317 -34.10 -13.96 0.70
C GLU A 317 -33.29 -13.22 1.80
N VAL A 318 -33.86 -13.14 3.02
CA VAL A 318 -33.41 -12.22 4.08
C VAL A 318 -31.95 -12.39 4.45
N VAL A 319 -31.46 -13.62 4.51
CA VAL A 319 -30.05 -13.90 4.83
C VAL A 319 -29.13 -13.25 3.80
N GLN A 320 -29.42 -13.42 2.50
CA GLN A 320 -28.64 -12.81 1.43
C GLN A 320 -28.73 -11.28 1.48
N TRP A 321 -29.93 -10.74 1.66
CA TRP A 321 -30.14 -9.30 1.69
C TRP A 321 -29.43 -8.64 2.87
N LEU A 322 -29.56 -9.19 4.08
CA LEU A 322 -28.89 -8.68 5.29
C LEU A 322 -27.37 -8.74 5.17
N ILE A 323 -26.81 -9.87 4.74
CA ILE A 323 -25.34 -9.99 4.60
C ILE A 323 -24.80 -8.95 3.61
N LYS A 324 -25.48 -8.70 2.49
CA LYS A 324 -25.11 -7.63 1.54
C LYS A 324 -25.15 -6.25 2.20
N ARG A 325 -26.15 -5.97 3.05
CA ARG A 325 -26.24 -4.68 3.78
C ARG A 325 -25.16 -4.53 4.85
N TYR A 326 -24.88 -5.58 5.62
CA TYR A 326 -23.76 -5.58 6.57
C TYR A 326 -22.42 -5.33 5.87
N HIS A 327 -22.19 -5.98 4.72
CA HIS A 327 -20.99 -5.78 3.92
C HIS A 327 -20.88 -4.36 3.33
N GLY A 328 -21.99 -3.82 2.79
CA GLY A 328 -22.02 -2.45 2.28
C GLY A 328 -21.82 -1.39 3.36
N GLY A 329 -22.43 -1.58 4.54
CA GLY A 329 -22.22 -0.73 5.71
C GLY A 329 -20.77 -0.76 6.18
N LEU A 330 -20.18 -1.95 6.26
CA LEU A 330 -18.76 -2.14 6.58
C LEU A 330 -17.85 -1.40 5.59
N ASN A 331 -18.05 -1.57 4.28
CA ASN A 331 -17.27 -0.86 3.28
C ASN A 331 -17.39 0.67 3.41
N THR A 332 -18.57 1.17 3.81
CA THR A 332 -18.80 2.60 4.03
C THR A 332 -18.03 3.12 5.24
N ILE A 333 -18.07 2.41 6.37
CA ILE A 333 -17.39 2.85 7.60
C ILE A 333 -15.88 2.71 7.49
N LEU A 334 -15.37 1.65 6.84
CA LEU A 334 -13.93 1.49 6.61
C LEU A 334 -13.38 2.62 5.71
N ARG A 335 -14.14 3.09 4.72
CA ARG A 335 -13.75 4.26 3.93
C ARG A 335 -13.68 5.53 4.76
N LYS A 336 -14.64 5.74 5.67
CA LYS A 336 -14.60 6.88 6.60
C LYS A 336 -13.35 6.81 7.49
N ALA A 337 -12.99 5.61 7.97
CA ALA A 337 -11.78 5.40 8.78
C ALA A 337 -10.46 5.60 8.01
N VAL A 338 -10.41 5.25 6.72
CA VAL A 338 -9.23 5.54 5.88
C VAL A 338 -9.16 7.02 5.53
N ALA A 339 -10.30 7.68 5.29
CA ALA A 339 -10.37 9.09 4.96
C ALA A 339 -10.06 10.03 6.13
N SER A 340 -9.96 9.52 7.36
CA SER A 340 -9.53 10.29 8.54
C SER A 340 -8.00 10.32 8.71
N ASP A 341 -7.23 9.95 7.69
CA ASP A 341 -5.76 9.90 7.68
C ASP A 341 -5.18 9.16 8.92
N PRO A 342 -5.49 7.87 9.08
CA PRO A 342 -5.08 7.10 10.25
C PRO A 342 -3.56 6.89 10.29
N PRO A 343 -2.98 6.65 11.48
CA PRO A 343 -1.56 6.35 11.62
C PRO A 343 -1.18 5.03 10.93
N ALA A 344 0.12 4.88 10.64
CA ALA A 344 0.68 3.73 9.91
C ALA A 344 0.25 2.38 10.52
N GLU A 345 0.30 2.25 11.83
CA GLU A 345 -0.11 1.04 12.56
C GLU A 345 -1.56 0.63 12.26
N VAL A 346 -2.47 1.60 12.21
CA VAL A 346 -3.89 1.36 11.92
C VAL A 346 -4.11 0.93 10.47
N LEU A 347 -3.38 1.50 9.50
CA LEU A 347 -3.47 1.09 8.09
C LEU A 347 -3.10 -0.38 7.89
N LEU A 348 -2.07 -0.82 8.63
CA LEU A 348 -1.61 -2.20 8.60
C LEU A 348 -2.61 -3.15 9.25
N GLU A 349 -3.13 -2.81 10.43
CA GLU A 349 -4.16 -3.59 11.14
C GLU A 349 -5.44 -3.70 10.30
N LEU A 350 -5.86 -2.59 9.68
CA LEU A 350 -7.00 -2.56 8.77
C LEU A 350 -6.80 -3.52 7.59
N HIS A 351 -5.61 -3.53 6.99
CA HIS A 351 -5.27 -4.45 5.92
C HIS A 351 -5.33 -5.91 6.40
N GLY A 352 -4.75 -6.21 7.57
CA GLY A 352 -4.82 -7.53 8.21
C GLY A 352 -6.27 -7.99 8.43
N TRP A 353 -7.08 -7.11 9.00
CA TRP A 353 -8.49 -7.35 9.28
C TRP A 353 -9.30 -7.61 8.00
N THR A 354 -9.04 -6.92 6.88
CA THR A 354 -9.73 -7.20 5.61
C THR A 354 -9.45 -8.62 5.08
N LYS A 355 -8.23 -9.13 5.29
CA LYS A 355 -7.87 -10.52 4.93
C LYS A 355 -8.57 -11.51 5.86
N GLU A 356 -8.59 -11.23 7.15
CA GLU A 356 -9.27 -12.06 8.14
C GLU A 356 -10.77 -12.11 7.87
N TYR A 357 -11.41 -10.98 7.58
CA TYR A 357 -12.81 -10.90 7.19
C TYR A 357 -13.15 -11.80 6.01
N ARG A 358 -12.32 -11.81 4.97
CA ARG A 358 -12.54 -12.69 3.81
C ARG A 358 -12.43 -14.18 4.19
N LYS A 359 -11.51 -14.53 5.09
CA LYS A 359 -11.33 -15.88 5.60
C LYS A 359 -12.54 -16.30 6.45
N ASN A 360 -12.91 -15.48 7.44
CA ASN A 360 -14.02 -15.72 8.35
C ASN A 360 -15.36 -15.81 7.60
N MET A 361 -15.59 -14.96 6.58
CA MET A 361 -16.80 -15.07 5.74
C MET A 361 -16.85 -16.37 4.93
N LYS A 362 -15.70 -16.90 4.51
CA LYS A 362 -15.63 -18.20 3.81
C LYS A 362 -15.91 -19.36 4.78
N GLU A 363 -15.38 -19.29 6.00
CA GLU A 363 -15.66 -20.28 7.06
C GLU A 363 -17.13 -20.27 7.50
N LEU A 364 -17.77 -19.10 7.50
CA LEU A 364 -19.20 -18.94 7.73
C LEU A 364 -20.07 -19.40 6.53
N GLU A 365 -19.51 -20.03 5.50
CA GLU A 365 -20.22 -20.50 4.31
C GLU A 365 -21.04 -19.39 3.61
N VAL A 366 -20.49 -18.19 3.52
CA VAL A 366 -21.11 -17.07 2.79
C VAL A 366 -20.61 -17.07 1.34
N PRO A 367 -21.51 -17.14 0.33
CA PRO A 367 -21.12 -17.05 -1.07
C PRO A 367 -20.40 -15.73 -1.39
N SER A 368 -19.27 -15.80 -2.10
CA SER A 368 -18.48 -14.60 -2.46
C SER A 368 -19.24 -13.62 -3.35
N ALA A 369 -20.29 -14.07 -4.05
CA ALA A 369 -21.17 -13.22 -4.85
C ALA A 369 -21.97 -12.21 -3.99
N TRP A 370 -22.14 -12.47 -2.70
CA TRP A 370 -22.84 -11.57 -1.78
C TRP A 370 -21.91 -10.48 -1.21
N LEU A 371 -20.60 -10.66 -1.34
CA LEU A 371 -19.56 -9.75 -0.85
C LEU A 371 -19.09 -8.82 -1.99
N GLN A 372 -20.04 -8.09 -2.57
CA GLN A 372 -19.81 -7.14 -3.66
C GLN A 372 -20.43 -5.78 -3.31
N PRO A 373 -19.73 -4.65 -3.58
CA PRO A 373 -18.36 -4.54 -4.09
C PRO A 373 -17.32 -4.98 -3.03
N PRO A 374 -16.10 -5.37 -3.43
CA PRO A 374 -15.05 -5.71 -2.46
C PRO A 374 -14.82 -4.56 -1.46
N LEU A 375 -14.42 -4.90 -0.23
CA LEU A 375 -14.06 -3.90 0.78
C LEU A 375 -12.98 -2.96 0.21
N LEU A 376 -13.14 -1.67 0.47
CA LEU A 376 -12.24 -0.62 -0.02
C LEU A 376 -12.08 -0.63 -1.55
N ASP A 377 -13.11 -1.02 -2.32
CA ASP A 377 -13.06 -1.16 -3.79
C ASP A 377 -12.00 -2.15 -4.30
N GLY A 378 -11.53 -3.07 -3.46
CA GLY A 378 -10.44 -3.98 -3.81
C GLY A 378 -9.05 -3.34 -3.71
N LYS A 379 -8.97 -2.09 -3.27
CA LYS A 379 -7.72 -1.33 -3.02
C LYS A 379 -7.08 -1.63 -1.67
N SER A 380 -7.28 -2.85 -1.16
CA SER A 380 -6.62 -3.30 0.07
C SER A 380 -5.10 -3.22 -0.01
N GLN A 381 -4.53 -3.32 -1.22
CA GLN A 381 -3.09 -3.17 -1.46
C GLN A 381 -2.64 -1.71 -1.38
N ASP A 382 -3.49 -0.75 -1.76
CA ASP A 382 -3.20 0.68 -1.67
C ASP A 382 -2.97 1.08 -0.21
N LEU A 383 -3.63 0.44 0.77
CA LEU A 383 -3.34 0.64 2.19
C LEU A 383 -1.88 0.35 2.57
N ILE A 384 -1.28 -0.66 1.94
CA ILE A 384 0.15 -0.97 2.14
C ILE A 384 1.01 0.11 1.46
N GLU A 385 0.59 0.60 0.30
CA GLU A 385 1.32 1.69 -0.38
C GLU A 385 1.28 2.98 0.42
N ASP A 386 0.12 3.33 0.98
CA ASP A 386 -0.07 4.50 1.82
C ASP A 386 0.68 4.34 3.16
N TYR A 387 0.68 3.14 3.74
CA TYR A 387 1.52 2.81 4.89
C TYR A 387 3.02 3.04 4.62
N VAL A 388 3.54 2.44 3.53
CA VAL A 388 4.95 2.60 3.15
C VAL A 388 5.25 4.08 2.88
N ARG A 389 4.38 4.78 2.16
CA ARG A 389 4.54 6.21 1.87
C ARG A 389 4.62 7.03 3.15
N LEU A 390 3.73 6.78 4.12
CA LEU A 390 3.72 7.50 5.38
C LEU A 390 5.00 7.28 6.20
N ILE A 391 5.51 6.05 6.25
CA ILE A 391 6.79 5.74 6.90
C ILE A 391 7.94 6.46 6.22
N VAL A 392 7.99 6.41 4.90
CA VAL A 392 9.07 7.03 4.10
C VAL A 392 9.06 8.54 4.28
N THR A 393 7.89 9.18 4.19
CA THR A 393 7.76 10.64 4.42
C THR A 393 8.24 11.02 5.81
N LYS A 394 7.87 10.26 6.85
CA LYS A 394 8.35 10.53 8.21
C LYS A 394 9.86 10.33 8.32
N LEU A 395 10.40 9.23 7.81
CA LEU A 395 11.84 8.97 7.83
C LEU A 395 12.62 10.08 7.10
N ASP A 396 12.08 10.57 5.97
CA ASP A 396 12.62 11.70 5.21
C ASP A 396 12.61 13.01 6.02
N GLU A 397 11.46 13.40 6.59
CA GLU A 397 11.32 14.63 7.38
C GLU A 397 12.29 14.67 8.56
N TRP A 398 12.38 13.55 9.29
CA TRP A 398 13.28 13.43 10.43
C TRP A 398 14.74 13.47 10.01
N THR A 399 15.11 12.74 8.95
CA THR A 399 16.49 12.74 8.46
C THR A 399 16.91 14.12 7.95
N ILE A 400 16.02 14.83 7.26
CA ILE A 400 16.30 16.19 6.79
C ILE A 400 16.55 17.12 7.98
N ASN A 401 15.75 17.04 9.04
CA ASN A 401 15.92 17.87 10.23
C ASN A 401 17.23 17.55 10.95
N LEU A 402 17.52 16.27 11.17
CA LEU A 402 18.75 15.80 11.80
C LEU A 402 19.98 16.23 11.00
N GLN A 403 19.96 16.03 9.68
CA GLN A 403 21.05 16.43 8.79
C GLN A 403 21.26 17.95 8.81
N LYS A 404 20.19 18.74 8.89
CA LYS A 404 20.29 20.20 8.99
C LYS A 404 21.00 20.64 10.28
N GLU A 405 20.72 19.96 11.38
CA GLU A 405 21.35 20.24 12.67
C GLU A 405 22.83 19.86 12.65
N GLU A 406 23.15 18.64 12.21
CA GLU A 406 24.53 18.13 12.19
C GLU A 406 25.42 18.89 11.21
N THR A 407 24.90 19.22 10.02
CA THR A 407 25.65 20.04 9.05
C THR A 407 25.82 21.49 9.53
N ALA A 408 24.90 22.03 10.33
CA ALA A 408 25.07 23.33 10.96
C ALA A 408 26.18 23.30 12.04
N LYS A 409 26.21 22.27 12.88
CA LYS A 409 27.30 22.05 13.85
C LYS A 409 28.66 21.96 13.14
N PHE A 410 28.73 21.15 12.07
CA PHE A 410 29.94 20.97 11.28
C PHE A 410 30.46 22.27 10.62
N ARG A 411 29.55 23.16 10.19
CA ARG A 411 29.92 24.46 9.57
C ARG A 411 30.29 25.52 10.60
N LEU A 412 29.52 25.63 11.68
CA LEU A 412 29.67 26.70 12.66
C LEU A 412 30.78 26.42 13.68
N ARG A 413 30.97 25.15 14.04
CA ARG A 413 32.04 24.68 14.94
C ARG A 413 32.14 25.47 16.24
N THR A 414 31.00 25.87 16.80
CA THR A 414 30.92 26.68 18.04
C THR A 414 31.33 25.90 19.29
N THR A 415 31.27 24.57 19.23
CA THR A 415 31.63 23.63 20.30
C THR A 415 32.49 22.53 19.71
N ALA A 416 33.41 21.96 20.50
CA ALA A 416 34.18 20.79 20.08
C ALA A 416 33.26 19.56 19.88
N PRO A 417 33.63 18.60 19.00
CA PRO A 417 32.92 17.34 18.85
C PRO A 417 32.87 16.54 20.16
N SER A 418 31.90 15.63 20.29
CA SER A 418 31.82 14.73 21.43
C SER A 418 32.98 13.70 21.38
N MET A 419 33.37 13.17 22.53
CA MET A 419 34.43 12.17 22.64
C MET A 419 33.95 10.95 23.42
N VAL A 420 34.21 9.76 22.88
CA VAL A 420 33.98 8.47 23.52
C VAL A 420 35.24 7.63 23.36
N ASP A 421 35.80 7.18 24.48
CA ASP A 421 37.05 6.39 24.51
C ASP A 421 38.19 7.06 23.71
N GLU A 422 38.38 8.37 23.92
CA GLU A 422 39.38 9.24 23.25
C GLU A 422 39.11 9.47 21.74
N LEU A 423 38.15 8.78 21.13
CA LEU A 423 37.73 8.99 19.75
C LEU A 423 36.70 10.12 19.63
N TYR A 424 36.90 11.02 18.67
CA TYR A 424 35.88 12.01 18.33
C TYR A 424 34.66 11.36 17.68
N GLY A 425 33.48 11.91 17.94
CA GLY A 425 32.21 11.52 17.34
C GLY A 425 31.26 12.71 17.18
N MET A 426 30.25 12.51 16.35
CA MET A 426 29.10 13.39 16.22
C MET A 426 27.91 12.75 16.94
N ASP A 427 26.93 13.56 17.33
CA ASP A 427 25.79 13.07 18.11
C ASP A 427 24.73 12.40 17.20
N GLY A 428 24.64 12.81 15.93
CA GLY A 428 23.53 12.44 15.06
C GLY A 428 23.50 10.99 14.55
N VAL A 429 24.63 10.25 14.57
CA VAL A 429 24.64 8.88 14.03
C VAL A 429 23.78 7.91 14.84
N ASN A 430 23.83 8.01 16.17
CA ASN A 430 23.04 7.12 17.02
C ASN A 430 21.53 7.40 16.87
N ASP A 431 21.15 8.68 16.84
CA ASP A 431 19.75 9.09 16.64
C ASP A 431 19.21 8.63 15.28
N PHE A 432 20.03 8.75 14.23
CA PHE A 432 19.67 8.27 12.89
C PHE A 432 19.39 6.77 12.86
N PHE A 433 20.29 5.95 13.44
CA PHE A 433 20.10 4.49 13.44
C PHE A 433 19.01 4.03 14.40
N GLN A 434 18.76 4.75 15.50
CA GLN A 434 17.60 4.48 16.36
C GLN A 434 16.30 4.67 15.58
N LEU A 435 16.19 5.77 14.81
CA LEU A 435 15.03 6.04 13.98
C LEU A 435 14.85 4.98 12.88
N VAL A 436 15.92 4.62 12.17
CA VAL A 436 15.88 3.60 11.11
C VAL A 436 15.44 2.25 11.69
N ASN A 437 15.98 1.84 12.84
CA ASN A 437 15.57 0.60 13.49
C ASN A 437 14.09 0.62 13.88
N GLN A 438 13.59 1.73 14.43
CA GLN A 438 12.16 1.84 14.78
C GLN A 438 11.23 1.65 13.57
N GLN A 439 11.57 2.22 12.41
CA GLN A 439 10.76 2.05 11.19
C GLN A 439 10.86 0.64 10.62
N ILE A 440 12.03 0.02 10.70
CA ILE A 440 12.24 -1.37 10.27
C ILE A 440 11.50 -2.34 11.19
N ASP A 441 11.50 -2.11 12.49
CA ASP A 441 10.80 -2.93 13.48
C ASP A 441 9.29 -2.85 13.26
N LEU A 442 8.74 -1.66 13.00
CA LEU A 442 7.33 -1.50 12.63
C LEU A 442 6.97 -2.26 11.34
N ALA A 443 7.92 -2.32 10.39
CA ALA A 443 7.74 -3.10 9.17
C ALA A 443 7.89 -4.61 9.40
N LEU A 444 8.69 -5.05 10.38
CA LEU A 444 8.81 -6.44 10.79
C LEU A 444 7.53 -6.93 11.47
N ASP A 445 6.94 -6.11 12.35
CA ASP A 445 5.67 -6.41 13.05
C ASP A 445 4.51 -6.64 12.08
N SER A 446 4.60 -6.06 10.87
CA SER A 446 3.64 -6.32 9.78
C SER A 446 3.59 -7.75 9.28
N ASN A 447 4.65 -8.54 9.53
CA ASN A 447 4.85 -9.88 8.99
C ASN A 447 4.67 -9.97 7.46
N GLN A 448 4.92 -8.87 6.75
CA GLN A 448 4.86 -8.81 5.29
C GLN A 448 6.24 -8.51 4.70
N GLY A 449 6.91 -9.54 4.18
CA GLY A 449 8.25 -9.40 3.58
C GLY A 449 8.35 -8.38 2.43
N ALA A 450 7.25 -8.16 1.70
CA ALA A 450 7.19 -7.12 0.65
C ALA A 450 7.25 -5.69 1.23
N VAL A 451 6.63 -5.47 2.39
CA VAL A 451 6.60 -4.18 3.08
C VAL A 451 7.99 -3.89 3.66
N LEU A 452 8.56 -4.86 4.36
CA LEU A 452 9.91 -4.78 4.91
C LEU A 452 10.96 -4.47 3.83
N SER A 453 10.94 -5.21 2.71
CA SER A 453 11.86 -4.98 1.59
C SER A 453 11.76 -3.55 1.05
N ARG A 454 10.55 -2.99 0.95
CA ARG A 454 10.35 -1.61 0.52
C ARG A 454 10.86 -0.61 1.55
N VAL A 455 10.52 -0.78 2.83
CA VAL A 455 10.99 0.12 3.90
C VAL A 455 12.51 0.15 3.95
N VAL A 456 13.18 -1.01 3.91
CA VAL A 456 14.65 -1.10 3.88
C VAL A 456 15.22 -0.42 2.63
N THR A 457 14.60 -0.61 1.47
CA THR A 457 15.05 0.04 0.22
C THR A 457 15.00 1.56 0.33
N GLU A 458 13.93 2.10 0.91
CA GLU A 458 13.79 3.54 1.09
C GLU A 458 14.72 4.07 2.21
N SER A 459 14.91 3.34 3.30
CA SER A 459 15.91 3.67 4.32
C SER A 459 17.32 3.74 3.73
N ALA A 460 17.70 2.77 2.89
CA ALA A 460 19.00 2.76 2.20
C ALA A 460 19.15 3.96 1.24
N LYS A 461 18.08 4.34 0.52
CA LYS A 461 18.11 5.57 -0.30
C LYS A 461 18.35 6.82 0.54
N VAL A 462 17.71 6.91 1.70
CA VAL A 462 17.91 8.03 2.61
C VAL A 462 19.34 8.07 3.15
N MET A 463 19.90 6.91 3.52
CA MET A 463 21.33 6.78 3.88
C MET A 463 22.24 7.32 2.76
N ARG A 464 22.03 6.87 1.51
CA ARG A 464 22.80 7.32 0.33
C ARG A 464 22.68 8.83 0.09
N ARG A 465 21.49 9.41 0.27
CA ARG A 465 21.28 10.87 0.14
C ARG A 465 22.10 11.62 1.18
N THR A 466 22.01 11.21 2.45
CA THR A 466 22.77 11.80 3.55
C THR A 466 24.28 11.72 3.31
N GLN A 467 24.77 10.57 2.86
CA GLN A 467 26.18 10.37 2.50
C GLN A 467 26.63 11.32 1.38
N ALA A 468 25.84 11.47 0.32
CA ALA A 468 26.17 12.37 -0.78
C ALA A 468 26.25 13.85 -0.33
N GLU A 469 25.38 14.26 0.58
CA GLU A 469 25.44 15.60 1.18
C GLU A 469 26.71 15.79 2.04
N TRP A 470 27.11 14.78 2.81
CA TRP A 470 28.36 14.81 3.58
C TRP A 470 29.61 14.89 2.68
N VAL A 471 29.68 14.10 1.60
CA VAL A 471 30.79 14.19 0.62
C VAL A 471 30.91 15.61 0.06
N GLN A 472 29.78 16.22 -0.33
CA GLN A 472 29.77 17.58 -0.84
C GLN A 472 30.20 18.60 0.22
N LEU A 473 29.70 18.47 1.44
CA LEU A 473 30.01 19.38 2.53
C LEU A 473 31.49 19.34 2.92
N VAL A 474 32.03 18.15 3.21
CA VAL A 474 33.45 17.95 3.55
C VAL A 474 34.34 18.49 2.43
N GLY A 475 34.02 18.16 1.18
CA GLY A 475 34.79 18.64 0.03
C GLY A 475 34.72 20.17 -0.16
N SER A 476 33.64 20.83 0.28
CA SER A 476 33.49 22.29 0.21
C SER A 476 34.22 23.01 1.35
N GLU A 477 34.13 22.49 2.58
CA GLU A 477 34.81 23.04 3.76
C GLU A 477 36.33 22.83 3.66
N ALA A 478 36.79 21.67 3.19
CA ALA A 478 38.22 21.42 2.97
C ALA A 478 38.83 22.35 1.91
N ARG A 479 38.07 22.64 0.83
CA ARG A 479 38.48 23.64 -0.17
C ARG A 479 38.51 25.04 0.42
N ALA A 480 37.50 25.41 1.22
CA ALA A 480 37.47 26.70 1.90
C ALA A 480 38.69 26.89 2.80
N GLN A 481 39.07 25.86 3.59
CA GLN A 481 40.27 25.84 4.44
C GLN A 481 41.56 26.11 3.65
N ALA A 482 41.66 25.63 2.42
CA ALA A 482 42.85 25.77 1.59
C ALA A 482 42.97 27.12 0.85
N GLU A 483 41.83 27.76 0.54
CA GLU A 483 41.74 28.93 -0.35
C GLU A 483 41.40 30.25 0.36
N LYS A 484 40.63 30.22 1.45
CA LYS A 484 40.19 31.44 2.16
C LYS A 484 41.22 31.88 3.21
N LYS A 485 41.08 33.12 3.68
CA LYS A 485 41.93 33.66 4.75
C LYS A 485 41.57 33.00 6.08
N PRO A 486 42.54 32.74 6.98
CA PRO A 486 42.28 32.13 8.29
C PRO A 486 41.18 32.84 9.10
N ASP A 487 41.12 34.18 9.02
CA ASP A 487 40.14 35.00 9.78
C ASP A 487 38.67 34.81 9.32
N GLU A 488 38.45 34.18 8.15
CA GLU A 488 37.12 33.96 7.59
C GLU A 488 36.60 32.53 7.81
N ILE A 489 37.38 31.68 8.48
CA ILE A 489 37.09 30.25 8.64
C ILE A 489 37.01 29.90 10.12
N PRO A 490 35.89 29.34 10.60
CA PRO A 490 35.79 28.83 11.96
C PRO A 490 36.85 27.75 12.21
N GLU A 491 37.55 27.84 13.34
CA GLU A 491 38.52 26.83 13.80
C GLU A 491 37.83 25.49 14.10
N GLY A 492 38.60 24.42 14.32
CA GLY A 492 38.08 23.11 14.73
C GLY A 492 37.70 22.16 13.57
N LEU A 493 38.04 22.48 12.32
CA LEU A 493 37.64 21.65 11.17
C LEU A 493 38.26 20.25 11.21
N VAL A 494 39.49 20.13 11.72
CA VAL A 494 40.23 18.85 11.77
C VAL A 494 39.51 17.87 12.69
N GLU A 495 39.15 18.32 13.88
CA GLU A 495 38.42 17.56 14.90
C GLU A 495 37.06 17.10 14.37
N TYR A 496 36.31 17.98 13.71
CA TYR A 496 35.03 17.62 13.09
C TYR A 496 35.16 16.64 11.91
N VAL A 497 36.25 16.72 11.12
CA VAL A 497 36.50 15.74 10.05
C VAL A 497 36.89 14.37 10.63
N MET A 498 37.67 14.33 11.71
CA MET A 498 37.96 13.09 12.44
C MET A 498 36.68 12.48 13.06
N ALA A 499 35.86 13.32 13.70
CA ALA A 499 34.57 12.93 14.27
C ALA A 499 33.67 12.26 13.22
N LEU A 500 33.53 12.92 12.06
CA LEU A 500 32.71 12.41 10.97
C LEU A 500 33.26 11.09 10.43
N ALA A 501 34.58 10.96 10.23
CA ALA A 501 35.20 9.74 9.72
C ALA A 501 34.93 8.53 10.64
N ASN A 502 35.13 8.70 11.95
CA ASN A 502 34.85 7.67 12.94
C ASN A 502 33.38 7.24 12.92
N ASP A 503 32.49 8.21 12.79
CA ASP A 503 31.05 7.99 12.75
C ASP A 503 30.57 7.30 11.47
N GLN A 504 31.23 7.54 10.32
CA GLN A 504 30.92 6.81 9.10
C GLN A 504 31.28 5.34 9.21
N LEU A 505 32.41 5.01 9.84
CA LEU A 505 32.77 3.61 10.10
C LEU A 505 31.77 2.95 11.05
N ARG A 506 31.38 3.65 12.12
CA ARG A 506 30.34 3.16 13.04
C ARG A 506 28.99 2.96 12.33
N ALA A 507 28.62 3.86 11.41
CA ALA A 507 27.41 3.74 10.60
C ALA A 507 27.47 2.53 9.65
N ALA A 508 28.64 2.23 9.08
CA ALA A 508 28.85 1.01 8.30
C ALA A 508 28.63 -0.25 9.17
N ASP A 509 29.22 -0.31 10.37
CA ASP A 509 29.05 -1.42 11.32
C ASP A 509 27.57 -1.59 11.73
N TYR A 510 26.86 -0.50 12.00
CA TYR A 510 25.43 -0.53 12.31
C TYR A 510 24.58 -1.04 11.14
N THR A 511 24.95 -0.70 9.91
CA THR A 511 24.27 -1.17 8.70
C THR A 511 24.53 -2.65 8.47
N GLU A 512 25.76 -3.13 8.70
CA GLU A 512 26.11 -4.55 8.64
C GLU A 512 25.38 -5.36 9.73
N ALA A 513 25.32 -4.85 10.96
CA ALA A 513 24.57 -5.46 12.04
C ALA A 513 23.07 -5.54 11.73
N LEU A 514 22.50 -4.49 11.13
CA LEU A 514 21.13 -4.46 10.66
C LEU A 514 20.88 -5.51 9.56
N GLN A 515 21.80 -5.63 8.60
CA GLN A 515 21.73 -6.65 7.56
C GLN A 515 21.77 -8.06 8.14
N ALA A 516 22.71 -8.36 9.04
CA ALA A 516 22.83 -9.64 9.71
C ALA A 516 21.58 -10.00 10.53
N ARG A 517 20.91 -9.00 11.12
CA ARG A 517 19.63 -9.16 11.83
C ARG A 517 18.47 -9.49 10.89
N LEU A 518 18.39 -8.84 9.73
CA LEU A 518 17.27 -8.97 8.79
C LEU A 518 17.38 -10.21 7.90
N GLU A 519 18.60 -10.63 7.54
CA GLU A 519 18.85 -11.76 6.64
C GLU A 519 18.13 -13.07 7.02
N PRO A 520 18.11 -13.53 8.30
CA PRO A 520 17.40 -14.74 8.70
C PRO A 520 15.88 -14.57 8.79
N LEU A 521 15.37 -13.33 8.82
CA LEU A 521 13.94 -13.03 9.02
C LEU A 521 13.17 -12.92 7.69
N VAL A 522 13.87 -12.95 6.56
CA VAL A 522 13.28 -12.74 5.23
C VAL A 522 13.41 -13.97 4.33
N SER A 523 12.37 -14.23 3.54
CA SER A 523 12.40 -15.27 2.51
C SER A 523 13.43 -14.96 1.42
N ASP A 524 13.95 -15.99 0.75
CA ASP A 524 14.92 -15.86 -0.36
C ASP A 524 14.51 -14.86 -1.46
N LYS A 525 13.20 -14.70 -1.69
CA LYS A 525 12.66 -13.74 -2.67
C LYS A 525 13.05 -12.28 -2.38
N TYR A 526 13.09 -11.88 -1.12
CA TYR A 526 13.34 -10.48 -0.70
C TYR A 526 14.75 -10.29 -0.14
N LYS A 527 15.40 -11.39 0.28
CA LYS A 527 16.74 -11.41 0.83
C LYS A 527 17.77 -10.72 -0.07
N GLY A 528 17.81 -11.08 -1.36
CA GLY A 528 18.76 -10.52 -2.31
C GLY A 528 18.66 -8.99 -2.41
N VAL A 529 17.44 -8.46 -2.49
CA VAL A 529 17.20 -7.01 -2.61
C VAL A 529 17.62 -6.27 -1.34
N ILE A 530 17.29 -6.82 -0.16
CA ILE A 530 17.66 -6.20 1.13
C ILE A 530 19.18 -6.15 1.30
N VAL A 531 19.86 -7.27 1.03
CA VAL A 531 21.33 -7.37 1.13
C VAL A 531 22.00 -6.42 0.15
N GLU A 532 21.55 -6.39 -1.11
CA GLU A 532 22.10 -5.47 -2.13
C GLU A 532 21.99 -4.01 -1.69
N ARG A 533 20.81 -3.57 -1.21
CA ARG A 533 20.58 -2.18 -0.81
C ARG A 533 21.36 -1.76 0.43
N LEU A 534 21.52 -2.65 1.41
CA LEU A 534 22.31 -2.36 2.61
C LEU A 534 23.81 -2.36 2.31
N ASN A 535 24.30 -3.26 1.45
CA ASN A 535 25.68 -3.22 0.97
C ASN A 535 26.01 -1.92 0.22
N GLU A 536 25.11 -1.45 -0.67
CA GLU A 536 25.27 -0.15 -1.33
C GLU A 536 25.37 1.02 -0.34
N ALA A 537 24.64 0.94 0.80
CA ALA A 537 24.71 1.94 1.86
C ALA A 537 26.02 1.85 2.65
N ILE A 538 26.51 0.63 2.95
CA ILE A 538 27.81 0.38 3.58
C ILE A 538 28.93 1.00 2.72
N ASP A 539 28.96 0.71 1.43
CA ASP A 539 29.95 1.27 0.50
C ASP A 539 29.95 2.80 0.52
N GLY A 540 28.76 3.40 0.59
CA GLY A 540 28.63 4.86 0.65
C GLY A 540 29.14 5.49 1.95
N TYR A 541 29.00 4.82 3.09
CA TYR A 541 29.63 5.27 4.34
C TYR A 541 31.15 5.21 4.25
N LEU A 542 31.70 4.13 3.67
CA LEU A 542 33.14 4.00 3.44
C LEU A 542 33.67 5.08 2.48
N ASP A 543 32.90 5.46 1.47
CA ASP A 543 33.29 6.54 0.54
C ASP A 543 33.34 7.92 1.24
N VAL A 544 32.42 8.20 2.16
CA VAL A 544 32.48 9.42 2.98
C VAL A 544 33.72 9.39 3.88
N ALA A 545 34.02 8.27 4.54
CA ALA A 545 35.22 8.12 5.36
C ALA A 545 36.52 8.35 4.57
N LYS A 546 36.61 7.81 3.34
CA LYS A 546 37.73 8.08 2.43
C LYS A 546 37.85 9.57 2.09
N GLN A 547 36.73 10.25 1.85
CA GLN A 547 36.73 11.69 1.58
C GLN A 547 37.21 12.50 2.79
N CYS A 548 36.90 12.06 4.01
CA CYS A 548 37.43 12.64 5.24
C CYS A 548 38.94 12.42 5.36
N ASN A 549 39.45 11.21 5.11
CA ASN A 549 40.89 10.92 5.10
C ASN A 549 41.64 11.79 4.09
N ALA A 550 41.12 11.89 2.86
CA ALA A 550 41.70 12.75 1.84
C ALA A 550 41.74 14.24 2.28
N ALA A 551 40.71 14.70 3.01
CA ALA A 551 40.68 16.04 3.57
C ALA A 551 41.75 16.23 4.67
N LEU A 552 41.87 15.29 5.61
CA LEU A 552 42.89 15.32 6.67
C LEU A 552 44.31 15.39 6.09
N VAL A 553 44.62 14.51 5.13
CA VAL A 553 45.91 14.53 4.42
C VAL A 553 46.11 15.88 3.73
N SER A 554 45.06 16.43 3.09
CA SER A 554 45.16 17.73 2.43
C SER A 554 45.49 18.87 3.42
N PHE A 555 45.01 18.82 4.66
CA PHE A 555 45.32 19.82 5.69
C PHE A 555 46.80 19.81 6.05
N VAL A 556 47.38 18.63 6.27
CA VAL A 556 48.81 18.50 6.56
C VAL A 556 49.65 19.07 5.41
N PHE A 557 49.35 18.66 4.17
CA PHE A 557 50.11 19.13 3.01
C PHE A 557 49.86 20.61 2.67
N ASN A 558 48.74 21.19 3.11
CA ASN A 558 48.44 22.61 2.98
C ASN A 558 49.43 23.47 3.78
N ASP A 559 49.74 23.02 4.99
CA ASP A 559 50.67 23.68 5.92
C ASP A 559 52.13 23.43 5.53
N LEU A 560 52.41 22.29 4.90
CA LEU A 560 53.74 21.98 4.34
C LEU A 560 54.04 22.74 3.04
N ARG A 561 53.08 23.44 2.41
CA ARG A 561 53.29 24.17 1.14
C ARG A 561 54.48 25.15 1.15
N PRO A 562 54.74 25.94 2.20
CA PRO A 562 55.88 26.85 2.23
C PRO A 562 57.23 26.13 2.20
N ALA A 563 57.39 25.06 2.98
CA ALA A 563 58.63 24.27 3.02
C ALA A 563 58.84 23.48 1.73
N THR A 564 57.78 22.86 1.20
CA THR A 564 57.84 22.02 0.01
C THR A 564 58.16 22.80 -1.27
N ARG A 565 57.75 24.07 -1.35
CA ARG A 565 58.11 24.98 -2.47
C ARG A 565 59.60 25.33 -2.52
N GLN A 566 60.30 25.20 -1.40
CA GLN A 566 61.73 25.54 -1.28
C GLN A 566 62.64 24.32 -1.42
N LEU A 567 62.08 23.11 -1.52
CA LEU A 567 62.84 21.89 -1.82
C LEU A 567 63.59 22.03 -3.15
N PHE A 568 64.80 21.47 -3.21
CA PHE A 568 65.71 21.51 -4.38
C PHE A 568 66.16 22.92 -4.81
N GLN A 569 66.08 23.89 -3.89
CA GLN A 569 66.63 25.24 -4.02
C GLN A 569 67.69 25.51 -2.95
N GLN A 570 68.19 26.74 -2.87
CA GLN A 570 69.25 27.08 -1.90
C GLN A 570 68.88 26.78 -0.45
N ALA A 571 67.63 27.05 -0.05
CA ALA A 571 67.09 26.78 1.29
C ALA A 571 67.12 25.29 1.64
N TRP A 572 66.96 24.38 0.67
CA TRP A 572 67.02 22.93 0.91
C TRP A 572 68.38 22.47 1.47
N TYR A 573 69.47 23.12 1.05
CA TYR A 573 70.81 22.81 1.55
C TYR A 573 71.08 23.40 2.94
N GLN A 574 70.47 24.53 3.28
CA GLN A 574 70.82 25.35 4.45
C GLN A 574 69.85 25.16 5.63
N ASP A 575 68.56 25.01 5.35
CA ASP A 575 67.51 25.24 6.35
C ASP A 575 66.87 23.95 6.89
N GLY A 576 67.41 22.77 6.54
CA GLY A 576 66.91 21.50 7.09
C GLY A 576 65.44 21.20 6.76
N LEU A 577 64.96 21.64 5.59
CA LEU A 577 63.54 21.65 5.22
C LEU A 577 62.83 20.29 5.38
N LEU A 578 63.51 19.16 5.11
CA LEU A 578 62.90 17.85 5.30
C LEU A 578 62.62 17.57 6.77
N GLN A 579 63.52 17.94 7.69
CA GLN A 579 63.27 17.72 9.12
C GLN A 579 62.03 18.50 9.56
N GLN A 580 61.87 19.74 9.07
CA GLN A 580 60.65 20.51 9.32
C GLN A 580 59.41 19.80 8.79
N ILE A 581 59.46 19.25 7.56
CA ILE A 581 58.37 18.48 6.98
C ILE A 581 58.04 17.26 7.85
N ILE A 582 59.04 16.49 8.28
CA ILE A 582 58.87 15.29 9.11
C ILE A 582 58.29 15.62 10.48
N GLU A 583 58.78 16.67 11.16
CA GLU A 583 58.24 17.04 12.48
C GLU A 583 56.79 17.55 12.37
N THR A 584 56.45 18.34 11.36
CA THR A 584 55.06 18.74 11.14
C THR A 584 54.16 17.53 10.85
N MET A 585 54.59 16.57 10.02
CA MET A 585 53.84 15.34 9.81
C MET A 585 53.73 14.50 11.09
N ARG A 586 54.78 14.48 11.93
CA ARG A 586 54.79 13.77 13.21
C ARG A 586 53.74 14.34 14.16
N ASP A 587 53.67 15.66 14.29
CA ASP A 587 52.72 16.33 15.16
C ASP A 587 51.28 16.00 14.75
N TYR A 588 50.97 16.11 13.45
CA TYR A 588 49.65 15.74 12.92
C TYR A 588 49.32 14.26 13.08
N LEU A 589 50.24 13.35 12.73
CA LEU A 589 49.98 11.91 12.86
C LEU A 589 49.83 11.47 14.32
N SER A 590 50.51 12.13 15.26
CA SER A 590 50.35 11.85 16.69
C SER A 590 48.98 12.29 17.20
N ASP A 591 48.50 13.44 16.74
CA ASP A 591 47.16 13.95 17.08
C ASP A 591 46.07 13.05 16.50
N TYR A 592 46.19 12.70 15.21
CA TYR A 592 45.23 11.82 14.53
C TYR A 592 45.20 10.42 15.15
N GLN A 593 46.34 9.88 15.56
CA GLN A 593 46.41 8.57 16.20
C GLN A 593 45.61 8.51 17.51
N SER A 594 45.52 9.64 18.22
CA SER A 594 44.86 9.71 19.53
C SER A 594 43.33 9.77 19.41
N HIS A 595 42.83 10.25 18.27
CA HIS A 595 41.41 10.62 18.12
C HIS A 595 40.67 9.95 16.96
N LEU A 596 41.38 9.26 16.08
CA LEU A 596 40.84 8.55 14.93
C LEU A 596 40.78 7.04 15.18
N ASN A 597 39.77 6.37 14.63
CA ASN A 597 39.68 4.92 14.71
C ASN A 597 40.94 4.26 14.09
N PRO A 598 41.53 3.23 14.72
CA PRO A 598 42.75 2.58 14.24
C PRO A 598 42.67 2.12 12.77
N SER A 599 41.52 1.60 12.35
CA SER A 599 41.35 1.12 10.97
C SER A 599 41.38 2.26 9.95
N ILE A 600 40.86 3.43 10.33
CA ILE A 600 40.88 4.63 9.49
C ILE A 600 42.29 5.25 9.51
N TYR A 601 42.96 5.22 10.66
CA TYR A 601 44.32 5.71 10.85
C TYR A 601 45.32 4.94 9.99
N ASP A 602 45.24 3.61 9.93
CA ASP A 602 46.10 2.80 9.07
C ASP A 602 45.98 3.22 7.59
N ILE A 603 44.75 3.44 7.11
CA ILE A 603 44.50 3.93 5.74
C ILE A 603 45.07 5.35 5.57
N LEU A 604 44.89 6.22 6.56
CA LEU A 604 45.41 7.58 6.52
C LEU A 604 46.94 7.60 6.43
N VAL A 605 47.63 6.69 7.11
CA VAL A 605 49.10 6.56 7.02
C VAL A 605 49.54 6.15 5.61
N GLU A 606 48.82 5.23 4.95
CA GLU A 606 49.10 4.88 3.54
C GLU A 606 48.89 6.10 2.62
N ASP A 607 47.75 6.79 2.75
CA ASP A 607 47.44 7.97 1.94
C ASP A 607 48.47 9.10 2.17
N MET A 608 48.94 9.24 3.41
CA MET A 608 49.98 10.20 3.81
C MET A 608 51.34 9.86 3.19
N LEU A 609 51.71 8.57 3.16
CA LEU A 609 52.93 8.10 2.52
C LEU A 609 52.89 8.35 1.00
N ASP A 610 51.81 7.96 0.33
CA ASP A 610 51.61 8.20 -1.10
C ASP A 610 51.68 9.70 -1.42
N ALA A 611 51.01 10.52 -0.61
CA ALA A 611 51.04 11.98 -0.74
C ALA A 611 52.47 12.54 -0.57
N PHE A 612 53.24 12.03 0.37
CA PHE A 612 54.64 12.42 0.58
C PHE A 612 55.51 12.07 -0.62
N LEU A 613 55.43 10.83 -1.11
CA LEU A 613 56.21 10.37 -2.26
C LEU A 613 55.87 11.20 -3.52
N ILE A 614 54.57 11.41 -3.79
CA ILE A 614 54.12 12.26 -4.90
C ILE A 614 54.63 13.68 -4.74
N MET A 615 54.55 14.26 -3.55
CA MET A 615 55.04 15.60 -3.26
C MET A 615 56.55 15.71 -3.51
N TYR A 616 57.35 14.79 -3.01
CA TYR A 616 58.81 14.88 -3.10
C TYR A 616 59.29 14.69 -4.54
N LEU A 617 58.73 13.70 -5.25
CA LEU A 617 58.98 13.46 -6.68
C LEU A 617 58.51 14.65 -7.55
N THR A 618 57.38 15.26 -7.22
CA THR A 618 56.91 16.46 -7.93
C THR A 618 57.83 17.66 -7.68
N SER A 619 58.35 17.80 -6.47
CA SER A 619 59.30 18.88 -6.13
C SER A 619 60.62 18.73 -6.87
N ILE A 620 61.20 17.52 -6.97
CA ILE A 620 62.46 17.33 -7.72
C ILE A 620 62.25 17.52 -9.22
N ARG A 621 61.11 17.08 -9.76
CA ARG A 621 60.74 17.35 -11.16
C ARG A 621 60.66 18.84 -11.47
N ARG A 622 60.24 19.66 -10.49
CA ARG A 622 60.09 21.11 -10.63
C ARG A 622 61.34 21.89 -10.21
N ALA A 623 62.43 21.19 -9.89
CA ALA A 623 63.70 21.83 -9.56
C ALA A 623 64.14 22.77 -10.71
N PRO A 624 64.58 24.01 -10.40
CA PRO A 624 65.09 24.92 -11.41
C PRO A 624 66.30 24.33 -12.14
N ALA A 625 66.54 24.75 -13.38
CA ALA A 625 67.71 24.32 -14.13
C ALA A 625 69.01 24.69 -13.37
N ASN A 626 69.97 23.77 -13.32
CA ASN A 626 71.25 23.90 -12.64
C ASN A 626 71.15 24.22 -11.12
N SER A 627 70.06 23.85 -10.45
CA SER A 627 69.88 24.07 -9.01
C SER A 627 70.49 22.95 -8.13
N LEU A 628 70.66 21.75 -8.68
CA LEU A 628 71.23 20.60 -7.98
C LEU A 628 72.75 20.62 -8.09
N ARG A 629 73.44 20.80 -6.96
CA ARG A 629 74.90 20.87 -6.85
C ARG A 629 75.49 19.47 -6.73
N MET A 630 76.08 18.95 -7.79
CA MET A 630 76.62 17.59 -7.80
C MET A 630 78.05 17.54 -7.20
N PRO A 631 78.41 16.53 -6.37
CA PRO A 631 77.61 15.38 -5.93
C PRO A 631 76.79 15.62 -4.64
N MET A 632 76.90 16.80 -4.01
CA MET A 632 76.28 17.11 -2.71
C MET A 632 74.76 16.89 -2.69
N ALA A 633 74.07 17.27 -3.78
CA ALA A 633 72.63 17.08 -3.94
C ALA A 633 72.24 15.60 -3.88
N SER A 634 73.06 14.72 -4.46
CA SER A 634 72.80 13.28 -4.45
C SER A 634 72.89 12.69 -3.05
N THR A 635 73.95 13.04 -2.30
CA THR A 635 74.10 12.59 -0.91
C THR A 635 72.97 13.15 -0.04
N ARG A 636 72.57 14.39 -0.26
CA ARG A 636 71.46 14.99 0.49
C ARG A 636 70.12 14.33 0.17
N PHE A 637 69.84 14.03 -1.09
CA PHE A 637 68.65 13.28 -1.50
C PHE A 637 68.56 11.91 -0.81
N GLN A 638 69.67 11.16 -0.77
CA GLN A 638 69.71 9.86 -0.09
C GLN A 638 69.47 9.98 1.42
N ASN A 639 70.09 10.97 2.07
CA ASN A 639 69.86 11.23 3.50
C ASN A 639 68.39 11.61 3.77
N ASP A 640 67.80 12.40 2.86
CA ASP A 640 66.41 12.81 2.95
C ASP A 640 65.46 11.60 2.80
N VAL A 641 65.71 10.73 1.83
CA VAL A 641 64.96 9.48 1.64
C VAL A 641 65.07 8.57 2.86
N ALA A 642 66.28 8.39 3.40
CA ALA A 642 66.50 7.57 4.60
C ALA A 642 65.75 8.13 5.83
N ALA A 643 65.80 9.45 6.05
CA ALA A 643 65.08 10.08 7.15
C ALA A 643 63.55 9.92 7.03
N ALA A 644 63.01 10.01 5.80
CA ALA A 644 61.60 9.76 5.55
C ALA A 644 61.23 8.28 5.76
N PHE A 645 62.08 7.34 5.31
CA PHE A 645 61.90 5.91 5.55
C PHE A 645 61.84 5.59 7.04
N ASP A 646 62.81 6.08 7.83
CA ASP A 646 62.88 5.90 9.28
C ASP A 646 61.66 6.49 10.02
N PHE A 647 61.08 7.56 9.47
CA PHE A 647 59.84 8.14 10.00
C PHE A 647 58.64 7.22 9.77
N PHE A 648 58.38 6.79 8.53
CA PHE A 648 57.24 5.93 8.22
C PHE A 648 57.40 4.51 8.78
N ALA A 649 58.62 4.03 9.00
CA ALA A 649 58.90 2.73 9.62
C ALA A 649 58.38 2.63 11.07
N LYS A 650 58.04 3.75 11.70
CA LYS A 650 57.36 3.77 13.02
C LYS A 650 55.87 3.43 12.93
N HIS A 651 55.27 3.58 11.76
CA HIS A 651 53.83 3.42 11.53
C HIS A 651 53.50 2.23 10.63
N LYS A 652 54.42 1.83 9.74
CA LYS A 652 54.24 0.74 8.77
C LYS A 652 55.43 -0.23 8.80
N ALA A 653 55.18 -1.50 8.46
CA ALA A 653 56.21 -2.52 8.43
C ALA A 653 57.32 -2.19 7.40
N PRO A 654 58.62 -2.33 7.74
CA PRO A 654 59.72 -1.97 6.86
C PRO A 654 59.70 -2.67 5.48
N ALA A 655 59.32 -3.94 5.43
CA ALA A 655 59.28 -4.70 4.17
C ALA A 655 58.28 -4.15 3.15
N GLU A 656 57.15 -3.61 3.62
CA GLU A 656 56.16 -2.97 2.73
C GLU A 656 56.63 -1.55 2.33
N LEU A 657 57.33 -0.85 3.22
CA LEU A 657 57.92 0.46 2.92
C LEU A 657 59.02 0.38 1.87
N GLU A 658 59.84 -0.68 1.86
CA GLU A 658 60.88 -0.89 0.84
C GLU A 658 60.27 -0.90 -0.57
N VAL A 659 59.11 -1.53 -0.74
CA VAL A 659 58.38 -1.53 -2.02
C VAL A 659 57.91 -0.13 -2.39
N ASN A 660 57.34 0.61 -1.43
CA ASN A 660 56.85 1.98 -1.66
C ASN A 660 57.99 2.97 -1.99
N PHE A 661 59.14 2.84 -1.34
CA PHE A 661 60.32 3.70 -1.53
C PHE A 661 61.21 3.28 -2.70
N GLN A 662 60.99 2.12 -3.32
CA GLN A 662 61.78 1.63 -4.45
C GLN A 662 61.94 2.68 -5.56
N VAL A 663 60.86 3.42 -5.88
CA VAL A 663 60.88 4.49 -6.89
C VAL A 663 61.87 5.62 -6.51
N MET A 664 62.01 5.93 -5.23
CA MET A 664 62.91 6.95 -4.72
C MET A 664 64.37 6.52 -4.86
N ASP A 665 64.67 5.24 -4.60
CA ASP A 665 66.01 4.67 -4.77
C ASP A 665 66.44 4.63 -6.24
N GLN A 666 65.51 4.35 -7.16
CA GLN A 666 65.78 4.42 -8.59
C GLN A 666 66.06 5.87 -9.04
N VAL A 667 65.31 6.84 -8.53
CA VAL A 667 65.56 8.27 -8.79
C VAL A 667 66.89 8.71 -8.18
N ALA A 668 67.24 8.24 -6.99
CA ALA A 668 68.54 8.49 -6.36
C ALA A 668 69.69 7.94 -7.22
N SER A 669 69.53 6.72 -7.75
CA SER A 669 70.53 6.07 -8.62
C SER A 669 70.73 6.87 -9.92
N MET A 670 69.64 7.29 -10.57
CA MET A 670 69.71 8.17 -11.75
C MET A 670 70.35 9.53 -11.44
N LEU A 671 70.13 10.08 -10.24
CA LEU A 671 70.73 11.35 -9.82
C LEU A 671 72.24 11.20 -9.58
N SER A 672 72.70 10.08 -8.99
CA SER A 672 74.12 9.78 -8.74
C SER A 672 74.92 9.38 -9.99
N ALA A 673 74.24 8.99 -11.07
CA ALA A 673 74.88 8.39 -12.22
C ALA A 673 75.74 9.38 -13.04
N SER A 674 76.86 8.87 -13.58
CA SER A 674 77.70 9.62 -14.53
C SER A 674 77.03 9.73 -15.90
N GLU A 675 77.43 10.70 -16.71
CA GLU A 675 76.89 10.96 -18.05
C GLU A 675 76.79 9.69 -18.93
N GLU A 676 77.80 8.81 -18.86
CA GLU A 676 77.84 7.55 -19.62
C GLU A 676 76.92 6.45 -19.05
N MET A 677 76.57 6.50 -17.76
CA MET A 677 75.89 5.42 -17.03
C MET A 677 74.42 5.71 -16.70
N VAL A 678 73.98 6.98 -16.72
CA VAL A 678 72.59 7.42 -16.45
C VAL A 678 71.55 6.57 -17.18
N PHE A 679 71.87 6.13 -18.39
CA PHE A 679 71.01 5.33 -19.23
C PHE A 679 70.71 3.92 -18.69
N MET A 680 71.65 3.30 -17.97
CA MET A 680 71.44 1.98 -17.36
C MET A 680 70.48 2.09 -16.18
N ASP A 681 70.67 3.12 -15.34
CA ASP A 681 69.78 3.38 -14.20
C ASP A 681 68.37 3.78 -14.68
N TYR A 682 68.28 4.61 -15.73
CA TYR A 682 67.02 4.92 -16.39
C TYR A 682 66.31 3.68 -16.92
N TYR A 683 67.05 2.73 -17.51
CA TYR A 683 66.44 1.53 -18.07
C TYR A 683 65.72 0.71 -16.99
N SER A 684 66.33 0.55 -15.81
CA SER A 684 65.71 -0.13 -14.67
C SER A 684 64.44 0.58 -14.16
N PHE A 685 64.44 1.91 -14.21
CA PHE A 685 63.30 2.74 -13.85
C PHE A 685 62.16 2.62 -14.89
N ALA A 686 62.51 2.70 -16.18
CA ALA A 686 61.55 2.68 -17.27
C ALA A 686 60.82 1.33 -17.42
N GLN A 687 61.47 0.23 -17.07
CA GLN A 687 60.83 -1.09 -17.05
C GLN A 687 59.69 -1.19 -16.03
N MET A 688 59.75 -0.46 -14.92
CA MET A 688 58.71 -0.51 -13.87
C MET A 688 57.71 0.63 -13.98
N HIS A 689 58.15 1.84 -14.35
CA HIS A 689 57.31 3.04 -14.34
C HIS A 689 56.94 3.58 -15.74
N GLY A 690 57.39 2.93 -16.80
CA GLY A 690 57.21 3.37 -18.19
C GLY A 690 58.22 4.45 -18.62
N PRO A 691 58.10 5.00 -19.84
CA PRO A 691 59.13 5.86 -20.43
C PRO A 691 59.38 7.19 -19.71
N GLN A 692 58.33 7.80 -19.15
CA GLN A 692 58.37 8.98 -18.26
C GLN A 692 59.32 10.14 -18.71
N PHE A 693 59.44 10.40 -20.01
CA PHE A 693 60.46 11.31 -20.57
C PHE A 693 60.48 12.71 -19.93
N GLY A 694 59.31 13.29 -19.68
CA GLY A 694 59.21 14.64 -19.11
C GLY A 694 59.62 14.75 -17.65
N PHE A 695 59.72 13.64 -16.91
CA PHE A 695 60.28 13.63 -15.56
C PHE A 695 61.81 13.55 -15.63
N VAL A 696 62.33 12.62 -16.42
CA VAL A 696 63.77 12.35 -16.54
C VAL A 696 64.50 13.54 -17.17
N GLU A 697 63.94 14.15 -18.21
CA GLU A 697 64.50 15.36 -18.80
C GLU A 697 64.58 16.50 -17.78
N ALA A 698 63.56 16.66 -16.92
CA ALA A 698 63.56 17.69 -15.90
C ALA A 698 64.60 17.42 -14.80
N LEU A 699 64.74 16.16 -14.38
CA LEU A 699 65.75 15.71 -13.42
C LEU A 699 67.18 15.99 -13.93
N LEU A 700 67.47 15.65 -15.19
CA LEU A 700 68.79 15.87 -15.78
C LEU A 700 69.09 17.36 -15.99
N ARG A 701 68.11 18.17 -16.40
CA ARG A 701 68.27 19.63 -16.52
C ARG A 701 68.51 20.35 -15.20
N ALA A 702 68.10 19.76 -14.08
CA ALA A 702 68.28 20.36 -12.76
C ALA A 702 69.73 20.23 -12.25
N ARG A 703 70.51 19.29 -12.79
CA ARG A 703 71.92 19.07 -12.43
C ARG A 703 72.82 20.20 -12.95
N ASP A 704 73.81 20.61 -12.15
CA ASP A 704 74.75 21.67 -12.52
C ASP A 704 76.01 21.19 -13.25
N ASP A 705 76.26 19.87 -13.28
CA ASP A 705 77.38 19.23 -13.97
C ASP A 705 77.09 18.89 -15.44
N LEU A 706 75.82 18.92 -15.86
CA LEU A 706 75.39 18.66 -17.24
C LEU A 706 75.00 19.96 -17.95
N ASP A 707 75.48 20.13 -19.18
CA ASP A 707 75.06 21.24 -20.03
C ASP A 707 73.86 20.85 -20.91
N ARG A 708 73.29 21.84 -21.61
CA ARG A 708 72.09 21.61 -22.44
C ARG A 708 72.33 20.61 -23.57
N SER A 709 73.55 20.53 -24.09
CA SER A 709 73.97 19.56 -25.12
C SER A 709 74.00 18.15 -24.54
N GLY A 710 74.69 17.94 -23.42
CA GLY A 710 74.79 16.64 -22.75
C GLY A 710 73.42 16.09 -22.37
N VAL A 711 72.51 16.92 -21.84
CA VAL A 711 71.14 16.48 -21.58
C VAL A 711 70.41 16.07 -22.86
N SER A 712 70.60 16.79 -23.97
CA SER A 712 69.97 16.42 -25.26
C SER A 712 70.50 15.09 -25.79
N ASP A 713 71.82 14.86 -25.69
CA ASP A 713 72.47 13.65 -26.14
C ASP A 713 72.03 12.43 -25.33
N ILE A 714 71.98 12.56 -23.99
CA ILE A 714 71.44 11.51 -23.10
C ILE A 714 69.98 11.20 -23.44
N MET A 715 69.15 12.23 -23.64
CA MET A 715 67.73 12.05 -23.96
C MET A 715 67.51 11.38 -25.31
N ASP A 716 68.36 11.63 -26.31
CA ASP A 716 68.28 10.96 -27.61
C ASP A 716 68.69 9.48 -27.52
N ILE A 717 69.68 9.16 -26.69
CA ILE A 717 70.06 7.76 -26.37
C ILE A 717 68.89 7.05 -25.67
N ILE A 718 68.28 7.69 -24.67
CA ILE A 718 67.10 7.20 -23.95
C ILE A 718 65.93 6.92 -24.91
N ARG A 719 65.58 7.88 -25.78
CA ARG A 719 64.47 7.74 -26.74
C ARG A 719 64.71 6.60 -27.72
N ARG A 720 65.95 6.43 -28.21
CA ARG A 720 66.30 5.32 -29.12
C ARG A 720 66.12 3.98 -28.44
N ARG A 721 66.62 3.79 -27.21
CA ARG A 721 66.46 2.50 -26.51
C ARG A 721 65.03 2.19 -26.12
N VAL A 722 64.24 3.18 -25.72
CA VAL A 722 62.80 2.97 -25.49
C VAL A 722 62.11 2.48 -26.77
N ALA A 723 62.49 3.01 -27.93
CA ALA A 723 61.97 2.55 -29.22
C ALA A 723 62.50 1.17 -29.61
N ASP A 724 63.79 0.88 -29.38
CA ASP A 724 64.42 -0.40 -29.72
C ASP A 724 63.88 -1.56 -28.84
N ASP A 725 63.68 -1.30 -27.55
CA ASP A 725 63.19 -2.28 -26.57
C ASP A 725 61.65 -2.25 -26.40
N ASN A 726 60.95 -1.41 -27.16
CA ASN A 726 59.48 -1.23 -27.17
C ASN A 726 58.86 -1.06 -25.76
N ILE A 727 59.46 -0.22 -24.92
CA ILE A 727 58.97 0.03 -23.57
C ILE A 727 57.70 0.89 -23.63
N THR A 728 56.59 0.33 -23.17
CA THR A 728 55.29 1.03 -23.06
C THR A 728 54.95 1.34 -21.61
N ASP A 729 53.92 2.15 -21.39
CA ASP A 729 53.40 2.37 -20.03
C ASP A 729 52.93 1.05 -19.41
N PRO A 730 53.14 0.84 -18.09
CA PRO A 730 52.72 -0.36 -17.40
C PRO A 730 51.18 -0.52 -17.40
N PRO A 731 50.66 -1.77 -17.36
CA PRO A 731 49.21 -2.03 -17.40
C PRO A 731 48.48 -1.49 -16.16
N GLU A 732 49.14 -1.44 -15.01
CA GLU A 732 48.64 -0.80 -13.80
C GLU A 732 49.29 0.58 -13.62
N PRO A 733 48.52 1.63 -13.30
CA PRO A 733 49.05 2.97 -13.14
C PRO A 733 49.96 3.06 -11.92
N THR A 734 51.22 3.44 -12.13
CA THR A 734 52.18 3.65 -11.05
C THR A 734 52.09 5.07 -10.48
N ILE A 735 52.73 5.31 -9.33
CA ILE A 735 52.80 6.62 -8.67
C ILE A 735 53.28 7.76 -9.61
N MET A 736 54.12 7.41 -10.60
CA MET A 736 54.66 8.36 -11.58
C MET A 736 53.60 9.00 -12.48
N VAL A 737 52.46 8.35 -12.70
CA VAL A 737 51.34 8.92 -13.47
C VAL A 737 50.83 10.21 -12.81
N LYS A 738 50.75 10.24 -11.47
CA LYS A 738 50.31 11.42 -10.71
C LYS A 738 51.38 12.51 -10.64
N VAL A 739 52.66 12.13 -10.66
CA VAL A 739 53.80 13.06 -10.74
C VAL A 739 53.82 13.80 -12.10
N GLN A 740 53.29 13.17 -13.17
CA GLN A 740 53.23 13.77 -14.51
C GLN A 740 52.15 14.86 -14.71
N GLY A 741 51.02 14.77 -14.00
CA GLY A 741 49.84 15.63 -14.18
C GLY A 741 50.10 17.13 -13.96
N ASN A 742 50.03 17.91 -15.05
CA ASN A 742 50.58 19.27 -15.08
C ASN A 742 49.55 20.42 -14.92
N LYS A 743 48.35 20.22 -14.36
CA LYS A 743 47.34 21.31 -14.31
C LYS A 743 46.51 21.49 -13.02
N GLY A 744 46.58 20.59 -12.03
CA GLY A 744 45.67 20.63 -10.87
C GLY A 744 46.24 21.05 -9.51
N GLY A 745 47.57 21.18 -9.37
CA GLY A 745 48.19 21.34 -8.05
C GLY A 745 48.12 20.06 -7.19
N LEU A 746 48.88 20.01 -6.09
CA LEU A 746 48.92 18.85 -5.16
C LEU A 746 47.51 18.44 -4.71
N ALA A 747 46.64 19.41 -4.42
CA ALA A 747 45.25 19.17 -4.01
C ALA A 747 44.41 18.36 -5.02
N ALA A 748 44.58 18.56 -6.34
CA ALA A 748 43.85 17.79 -7.36
C ALA A 748 44.43 16.40 -7.62
N ASN A 749 45.70 16.18 -7.27
CA ASN A 749 46.34 14.87 -7.33
C ASN A 749 46.00 14.03 -6.08
N LEU A 750 45.74 14.68 -4.94
CA LEU A 750 45.29 14.07 -3.69
C LEU A 750 43.82 13.65 -3.74
N THR A 751 42.93 14.44 -4.36
CA THR A 751 41.51 14.05 -4.55
C THR A 751 41.32 12.83 -5.46
N ASN A 752 42.33 12.46 -6.25
CA ASN A 752 42.35 11.25 -7.10
C ASN A 752 43.09 10.05 -6.44
N LEU A 753 43.43 10.10 -5.14
CA LEU A 753 44.00 8.96 -4.40
C LEU A 753 43.02 7.78 -4.23
N GLY A 754 41.71 8.05 -4.21
CA GLY A 754 40.68 7.03 -4.02
C GLY A 754 40.64 5.89 -5.07
N ASN A 755 41.29 6.04 -6.22
CA ASN A 755 41.26 5.03 -7.29
C ASN A 755 42.39 3.98 -7.21
N LEU A 756 43.46 4.20 -6.42
CA LEU A 756 44.55 3.22 -6.20
C LEU A 756 44.33 2.40 -4.92
N THR A 757 43.60 2.96 -3.94
CA THR A 757 43.21 2.28 -2.69
C THR A 757 42.11 1.22 -2.90
N ALA A 758 41.61 1.03 -4.12
CA ALA A 758 40.66 -0.04 -4.47
C ALA A 758 41.18 -1.45 -4.13
N ASN A 759 42.50 -1.67 -4.20
CA ASN A 759 43.12 -2.95 -3.80
C ASN A 759 43.24 -3.12 -2.27
N TYR A 760 43.21 -2.02 -1.51
CA TYR A 760 43.23 -2.05 -0.03
C TYR A 760 41.82 -2.10 0.57
N ALA A 761 40.80 -1.56 -0.10
CA ALA A 761 39.39 -1.72 0.29
C ALA A 761 38.94 -3.20 0.25
N ALA A 762 39.45 -3.98 -0.71
CA ALA A 762 39.28 -5.43 -0.73
C ALA A 762 39.92 -6.10 0.51
N ASN A 763 41.07 -5.59 0.97
CA ASN A 763 41.73 -6.04 2.19
C ASN A 763 41.05 -5.55 3.48
N LEU A 764 40.31 -4.44 3.48
CA LEU A 764 39.50 -4.00 4.62
C LEU A 764 38.27 -4.89 4.79
N ALA A 765 37.60 -5.24 3.70
CA ALA A 765 36.51 -6.22 3.69
C ALA A 765 37.01 -7.62 4.10
N ASP A 766 38.19 -8.05 3.63
CA ASP A 766 38.80 -9.34 4.00
C ASP A 766 39.37 -9.36 5.43
N LYS A 767 39.96 -8.26 5.94
CA LYS A 767 40.44 -8.17 7.34
C LYS A 767 39.30 -8.02 8.33
N ALA A 768 38.28 -7.21 8.04
CA ALA A 768 37.07 -7.12 8.86
C ALA A 768 36.31 -8.46 8.91
N GLY A 769 36.18 -9.15 7.77
CA GLY A 769 35.60 -10.50 7.69
C GLY A 769 36.40 -11.58 8.44
N ASN A 770 37.72 -11.43 8.57
CA ASN A 770 38.57 -12.36 9.32
C ASN A 770 38.60 -12.08 10.83
N ILE A 771 38.47 -10.83 11.26
CA ILE A 771 38.34 -10.45 12.68
C ILE A 771 36.98 -10.92 13.24
N ALA A 772 35.89 -10.80 12.46
CA ALA A 772 34.57 -11.31 12.83
C ALA A 772 34.54 -12.85 13.00
N LYS A 773 35.28 -13.61 12.17
CA LYS A 773 35.43 -15.07 12.31
C LYS A 773 36.33 -15.48 13.48
N GLY A 774 37.26 -14.62 13.91
CA GLY A 774 38.12 -14.85 15.07
C GLY A 774 37.41 -14.61 16.40
N ALA A 775 36.60 -13.55 16.50
CA ALA A 775 35.86 -13.21 17.72
C ALA A 775 34.80 -14.28 18.09
N GLY A 776 34.14 -14.90 17.11
CA GLY A 776 33.16 -15.97 17.32
C GLY A 776 33.71 -17.30 17.83
N ARG A 777 35.04 -17.49 17.88
CA ARG A 777 35.68 -18.71 18.40
C ARG A 777 36.20 -18.60 19.84
N SER A 778 36.17 -17.41 20.45
CA SER A 778 36.77 -17.17 21.78
C SER A 778 35.77 -17.00 22.94
N THR A 779 34.46 -16.87 22.67
CA THR A 779 33.42 -16.69 23.71
C THR A 779 32.74 -17.99 24.15
N GLY A 780 33.34 -19.15 23.86
CA GLY A 780 32.86 -20.47 24.26
C GLY A 780 33.73 -21.17 25.31
N ARG A 781 34.08 -20.48 26.40
CA ARG A 781 34.57 -21.06 27.67
C ARG A 781 34.73 -19.96 28.72
N ILE A 782 33.65 -19.70 29.46
CA ILE A 782 33.52 -19.74 30.93
C ILE A 782 32.02 -19.70 31.22
#